data_AF-A0A8H7BI42-F1
#
_entry.id   AF-A0A8H7BI42-F1
#
_cell.length_a   1.000
_cell.length_b   1.000
_cell.length_c   1.000
_cell.angle_alpha   90.00
_cell.angle_beta   90.00
_cell.angle_gamma   90.00
#
_symmetry.space_group_name_H-M   'P 1'
#
loop_
_entity.id
_entity.type
_entity.pdbx_description
1 polymer ?
#
loop_
_entity_poly.entity_id
_entity_poly.type
_entity_poly.pdbx_seq_one_letter_code
_entity_poly.pdbx_strand_id
1 'polypeptide(L)'
;MASNDQGRKRARSPSRSPSRSPPRQRKRPGAGARVSAADREAARKRAQAREEEAARRAQQEAAQRGVHDVVKQHYNSVPERGREWRNTDSKIKGLRSFNNWVKSSIIQKFIGDERNLKILDVGCGKGGDLGKWEKSRKVELYVGCDPADVSIKQAKDRFAQMQKKNRRLFHGEFYAKDCFGEWLGDIPIIKEVGIDPGAGQGNAMSQRWGGGGWDMVTMMFCMHYAFESEAKARGMLRNVAGALKKGGRFIGCIPNSDVLSQKVIEHHKAKGTAPPDVDGADDDDDRPAFASDDDDDWDPEKSLDSPKPADTEHTNDDKSGESKNKEKEKEKEEQEDGEVEDEGFNFGNSIYSVKFPGKTPPDGVFRPPYGWKYSYWLTEAVEAPEYVVPWEAFRALAEDFNLELQYRKPFREVWEEQKDDPILGPLSEVMKVRDRNTGRLLTSEEELEAADFYHAFCFYKMDRVAEVGRSFPGKRDRASKPEPPCASALHHLRIHTPHTFLLHVQLPLNLISRPSASQSDKKETGNDNLKLDFSPSRYILSLFVGSSKADKMVADALVYHPTVSHYLKFVATTVGRDKVLRTLQYFSRFLAWYLYRTNKPASSIAPYEATKKTFGATRKLMRVGKFVEHFRAAAVASDAKTMDPVLRFTAVGRQLGYAFYMLCDNACVLDATSIRKSSFAPRLLREGYRAWFAGISFSIASGLYSYYNLLQHSKTITSSSDPEKVVETKKLQKELNAVKVQLISDLCDITIPSSALGWVDLDDGIVGLAGTTSSLLGVWSQWRKTA
;
A
#
# COMPACT_ATOMS: atom_id res chain seq x y z
N MET A 1 -20.07 73.10 49.72
CA MET A 1 -19.59 74.22 50.55
C MET A 1 -18.71 73.67 51.65
N ALA A 2 -17.50 74.24 51.83
CA ALA A 2 -16.66 74.39 53.04
C ALA A 2 -16.85 73.40 54.22
N SER A 3 -15.86 72.92 54.96
CA SER A 3 -14.43 73.28 55.14
C SER A 3 -13.88 72.41 56.29
N ASN A 4 -12.59 72.07 56.21
CA ASN A 4 -11.58 72.04 57.30
C ASN A 4 -11.98 71.58 58.71
N ASP A 5 -11.28 70.55 59.24
CA ASP A 5 -10.93 70.55 60.66
C ASP A 5 -9.50 70.02 60.89
N GLN A 6 -8.78 70.73 61.75
CA GLN A 6 -7.39 70.54 62.09
C GLN A 6 -7.24 69.77 63.41
N GLY A 7 -6.19 68.95 63.49
CA GLY A 7 -5.27 69.05 64.63
C GLY A 7 -5.49 68.14 65.84
N ARG A 8 -4.65 67.12 65.94
CA ARG A 8 -4.03 66.77 67.23
C ARG A 8 -2.61 66.25 67.05
N LYS A 9 -1.64 67.16 67.25
CA LYS A 9 -0.21 66.88 67.34
C LYS A 9 0.08 66.14 68.66
N ARG A 10 0.76 65.00 68.61
CA ARG A 10 1.40 64.35 69.77
C ARG A 10 2.89 64.68 69.80
N ALA A 11 3.36 65.04 70.99
CA ALA A 11 4.70 65.52 71.30
C ALA A 11 5.79 64.44 71.18
N ARG A 12 7.01 64.89 70.87
CA ARG A 12 8.27 64.14 70.86
C ARG A 12 8.95 64.18 72.23
N SER A 13 9.65 63.10 72.60
CA SER A 13 10.88 63.01 73.43
C SER A 13 11.38 61.54 73.43
N PRO A 14 12.65 61.21 73.76
CA PRO A 14 13.85 61.47 72.96
C PRO A 14 14.71 60.20 72.67
N SER A 15 15.52 60.30 71.61
CA SER A 15 16.78 59.59 71.30
C SER A 15 17.16 58.30 72.05
N ARG A 16 17.19 57.17 71.31
CA ARG A 16 18.15 56.08 71.52
C ARG A 16 18.98 55.90 70.25
N SER A 17 20.28 56.14 70.38
CA SER A 17 21.29 56.11 69.33
C SER A 17 21.48 54.70 68.76
N PRO A 18 21.60 54.51 67.42
CA PRO A 18 22.08 53.27 66.86
C PRO A 18 23.59 53.13 67.08
N SER A 19 24.02 51.96 67.53
CA SER A 19 25.41 51.58 67.75
C SER A 19 26.29 51.83 66.51
N ARG A 20 27.38 52.55 66.74
CA ARG A 20 28.42 52.92 65.77
C ARG A 20 29.34 51.72 65.51
N SER A 21 29.09 50.97 64.46
CA SER A 21 30.06 49.99 63.92
C SER A 21 31.26 50.74 63.33
N PRO A 22 32.52 50.37 63.61
CA PRO A 22 33.69 51.03 63.04
C PRO A 22 33.77 50.77 61.52
N PRO A 23 34.25 51.73 60.71
CA PRO A 23 34.34 51.57 59.27
C PRO A 23 35.34 50.45 58.93
N ARG A 24 34.88 49.44 58.20
CA ARG A 24 35.72 48.36 57.67
C ARG A 24 36.78 48.97 56.76
N GLN A 25 38.04 48.95 57.19
CA GLN A 25 39.17 49.37 56.38
C GLN A 25 39.16 48.61 55.05
N ARG A 26 39.04 49.35 53.94
CA ARG A 26 39.20 48.80 52.59
C ARG A 26 40.65 48.32 52.47
N LYS A 27 40.85 47.00 52.45
CA LYS A 27 42.14 46.40 52.06
C LYS A 27 42.52 46.94 50.68
N ARG A 28 43.68 47.59 50.60
CA ARG A 28 44.32 47.93 49.31
C ARG A 28 44.41 46.65 48.47
N PRO A 29 44.04 46.65 47.17
CA PRO A 29 44.23 45.49 46.32
C PRO A 29 45.72 45.15 46.28
N GLY A 30 46.09 44.02 46.89
CA GLY A 30 47.43 43.47 46.76
C GLY A 30 47.71 43.15 45.30
N ALA A 31 48.97 43.33 44.91
CA ALA A 31 49.51 43.11 43.57
C ALA A 31 49.50 41.62 43.16
N GLY A 32 48.32 41.01 43.05
CA GLY A 32 48.13 39.58 42.79
C GLY A 32 46.74 39.27 42.25
N ALA A 33 46.32 39.98 41.20
CA ALA A 33 45.20 39.58 40.34
C ALA A 33 45.22 40.39 39.03
N ARG A 34 46.38 40.55 38.39
CA ARG A 34 46.40 40.92 36.96
C ARG A 34 46.14 39.64 36.19
N VAL A 35 44.87 39.25 36.08
CA VAL A 35 44.43 38.29 35.06
C VAL A 35 44.99 38.85 33.75
N SER A 36 45.95 38.14 33.15
CA SER A 36 46.66 38.64 31.98
C SER A 36 45.66 38.84 30.83
N ALA A 37 45.99 39.71 29.87
CA ALA A 37 45.14 39.86 28.68
C ALA A 37 44.90 38.49 28.01
N ALA A 38 45.91 37.62 28.02
CA ALA A 38 45.83 36.25 27.54
C ALA A 38 44.86 35.37 28.35
N ASP A 39 44.81 35.50 29.68
CA ASP A 39 43.87 34.73 30.53
C ASP A 39 42.41 35.20 30.35
N ARG A 40 42.19 36.50 30.11
CA ARG A 40 40.86 37.04 29.79
C ARG A 40 40.40 36.57 28.41
N GLU A 41 41.31 36.54 27.44
CA GLU A 41 41.03 36.06 26.09
C GLU A 41 40.79 34.54 26.08
N ALA A 42 41.57 33.76 26.85
CA ALA A 42 41.36 32.33 27.03
C ALA A 42 40.03 32.03 27.73
N ALA A 43 39.62 32.84 28.72
CA ALA A 43 38.32 32.72 29.36
C ALA A 43 37.16 33.06 28.39
N ARG A 44 37.34 34.04 27.50
CA ARG A 44 36.37 34.42 26.47
C ARG A 44 36.25 33.34 25.39
N LYS A 45 37.36 32.77 24.93
CA LYS A 45 37.36 31.60 24.02
C LYS A 45 36.71 30.37 24.63
N ARG A 46 36.93 30.10 25.94
CA ARG A 46 36.24 29.02 26.67
C ARG A 46 34.76 29.29 26.93
N ALA A 47 34.32 30.55 26.90
CA ALA A 47 32.91 30.91 26.98
C ALA A 47 32.24 30.73 25.60
N GLN A 48 32.88 31.23 24.53
CA GLN A 48 32.43 31.04 23.15
C GLN A 48 32.37 29.56 22.75
N ALA A 49 33.39 28.76 23.07
CA ALA A 49 33.37 27.32 22.80
C ALA A 49 32.23 26.59 23.56
N ARG A 50 31.91 27.03 24.79
CA ARG A 50 30.77 26.47 25.54
C ARG A 50 29.42 26.92 24.98
N GLU A 51 29.36 28.14 24.45
CA GLU A 51 28.16 28.68 23.80
C GLU A 51 27.93 28.02 22.43
N GLU A 52 28.98 27.78 21.65
CA GLU A 52 28.97 27.01 20.40
C GLU A 52 28.64 25.54 20.64
N GLU A 53 29.19 24.91 21.69
CA GLU A 53 28.84 23.54 22.06
C GLU A 53 27.40 23.43 22.57
N ALA A 54 26.92 24.42 23.35
CA ALA A 54 25.52 24.50 23.76
C ALA A 54 24.59 24.77 22.57
N ALA A 55 24.99 25.59 21.60
CA ALA A 55 24.24 25.84 20.37
C ALA A 55 24.22 24.60 19.47
N ARG A 56 25.33 23.88 19.33
CA ARG A 56 25.42 22.63 18.59
C ARG A 56 24.62 21.51 19.26
N ARG A 57 24.64 21.46 20.59
CA ARG A 57 23.79 20.56 21.37
C ARG A 57 22.31 20.94 21.29
N ALA A 58 21.97 22.22 21.28
CA ALA A 58 20.61 22.70 21.05
C ALA A 58 20.14 22.43 19.61
N GLN A 59 21.02 22.52 18.61
CA GLN A 59 20.76 22.10 17.23
C GLN A 59 20.61 20.58 17.10
N GLN A 60 21.44 19.78 17.78
CA GLN A 60 21.30 18.33 17.84
C GLN A 60 20.03 17.91 18.60
N GLU A 61 19.68 18.59 19.69
CA GLU A 61 18.42 18.39 20.42
C GLU A 61 17.22 18.87 19.59
N ALA A 62 17.35 19.93 18.78
CA ALA A 62 16.33 20.36 17.82
C ALA A 62 16.20 19.41 16.63
N ALA A 63 17.29 18.75 16.22
CA ALA A 63 17.28 17.69 15.21
C ALA A 63 16.72 16.36 15.77
N GLN A 64 16.84 16.13 17.09
CA GLN A 64 16.20 15.01 17.79
C GLN A 64 14.74 15.28 18.18
N ARG A 65 14.34 16.55 18.34
CA ARG A 65 12.93 16.96 18.48
C ARG A 65 12.25 16.74 17.13
N GLY A 66 11.54 15.62 17.02
CA GLY A 66 10.84 15.24 15.80
C GLY A 66 9.90 16.33 15.28
N VAL A 67 9.51 16.22 14.01
CA VAL A 67 8.63 17.18 13.32
C VAL A 67 7.33 17.44 14.09
N HIS A 68 6.89 16.48 14.90
CA HIS A 68 5.75 16.58 15.80
C HIS A 68 5.81 17.75 16.81
N ASP A 69 6.99 18.06 17.38
CA ASP A 69 7.14 19.18 18.33
C ASP A 69 7.07 20.54 17.61
N VAL A 70 7.57 20.59 16.37
CA VAL A 70 7.46 21.78 15.50
C VAL A 70 5.99 22.04 15.18
N VAL A 71 5.23 21.02 14.77
CA VAL A 71 3.79 21.14 14.51
C VAL A 71 3.02 21.56 15.77
N LYS A 72 3.37 21.01 16.93
CA LYS A 72 2.75 21.37 18.23
C LYS A 72 2.99 22.84 18.59
N GLN A 73 4.22 23.32 18.50
CA GLN A 73 4.56 24.73 18.75
C GLN A 73 3.87 25.66 17.74
N HIS A 74 3.75 25.20 16.50
CA HIS A 74 3.12 25.92 15.40
C HIS A 74 1.62 26.16 15.64
N TYR A 75 0.84 25.12 15.98
CA TYR A 75 -0.59 25.28 16.32
C TYR A 75 -0.82 26.19 17.53
N ASN A 76 0.08 26.16 18.52
CA ASN A 76 0.01 27.01 19.70
C ASN A 76 0.26 28.50 19.39
N SER A 77 1.01 28.79 18.32
CA SER A 77 1.40 30.15 17.93
C SER A 77 0.32 30.91 17.14
N VAL A 78 -0.67 30.21 16.56
CA VAL A 78 -1.70 30.81 15.71
C VAL A 78 -2.69 31.63 16.55
N PRO A 79 -2.76 32.96 16.36
CA PRO A 79 -3.68 33.82 17.11
C PRO A 79 -5.15 33.46 16.84
N GLU A 80 -5.99 33.52 17.88
CA GLU A 80 -7.42 33.30 17.72
C GLU A 80 -8.07 34.46 16.97
N ARG A 81 -8.54 34.19 15.74
CA ARG A 81 -9.47 35.07 15.03
C ARG A 81 -10.90 34.60 15.33
N GLY A 82 -11.70 35.50 15.91
CA GLY A 82 -13.03 35.21 16.44
C GLY A 82 -14.02 34.60 15.42
N ARG A 83 -15.16 34.11 15.91
CA ARG A 83 -16.21 33.50 15.07
C ARG A 83 -16.78 34.49 14.04
N GLU A 84 -16.89 35.76 14.40
CA GLU A 84 -17.39 36.82 13.52
C GLU A 84 -16.46 37.04 12.33
N TRP A 85 -15.16 37.26 12.59
CA TRP A 85 -14.14 37.37 11.55
C TRP A 85 -14.15 36.19 10.57
N ARG A 86 -14.35 34.96 11.08
CA ARG A 86 -14.44 33.74 10.24
C ARG A 86 -15.64 33.72 9.30
N ASN A 87 -16.69 34.48 9.59
CA ASN A 87 -17.92 34.53 8.80
C ASN A 87 -17.97 35.75 7.87
N THR A 88 -17.33 36.86 8.23
CA THR A 88 -17.40 38.13 7.49
C THR A 88 -16.18 38.39 6.61
N ASP A 89 -14.97 38.18 7.14
CA ASP A 89 -13.73 38.72 6.56
C ASP A 89 -12.72 37.65 6.10
N SER A 90 -13.03 36.36 6.28
CA SER A 90 -12.16 35.26 5.87
C SER A 90 -12.24 35.02 4.35
N LYS A 91 -11.06 34.98 3.70
CA LYS A 91 -10.90 34.62 2.29
C LYS A 91 -11.26 33.15 2.02
N ILE A 92 -11.11 32.27 3.01
CA ILE A 92 -11.39 30.82 2.91
C ILE A 92 -12.71 30.40 3.58
N LYS A 93 -13.71 31.28 3.59
CA LYS A 93 -15.00 31.02 4.26
C LYS A 93 -15.78 29.87 3.60
N GLY A 94 -15.70 29.74 2.28
CA GLY A 94 -16.39 28.69 1.51
C GLY A 94 -15.76 27.33 1.81
N LEU A 95 -14.42 27.26 1.72
CA LEU A 95 -13.64 26.07 2.05
C LEU A 95 -13.93 25.57 3.48
N ARG A 96 -13.94 26.46 4.49
CA ARG A 96 -14.23 26.08 5.88
C ARG A 96 -15.65 25.53 6.03
N SER A 97 -16.63 26.16 5.40
CA SER A 97 -18.03 25.70 5.44
C SER A 97 -18.20 24.34 4.76
N PHE A 98 -17.56 24.16 3.60
CA PHE A 98 -17.56 22.92 2.83
C PHE A 98 -16.91 21.77 3.61
N ASN A 99 -15.68 21.94 4.11
CA ASN A 99 -15.00 20.92 4.93
C ASN A 99 -15.80 20.57 6.18
N ASN A 100 -16.45 21.56 6.79
CA ASN A 100 -17.29 21.34 7.96
C ASN A 100 -18.58 20.56 7.62
N TRP A 101 -19.14 20.79 6.44
CA TRP A 101 -20.30 20.04 5.94
C TRP A 101 -19.90 18.61 5.61
N VAL A 102 -18.82 18.38 4.86
CA VAL A 102 -18.27 17.03 4.56
C VAL A 102 -18.05 16.22 5.84
N LYS A 103 -17.45 16.84 6.88
CA LYS A 103 -17.31 16.18 8.19
C LYS A 103 -18.65 15.82 8.83
N SER A 104 -19.63 16.72 8.76
CA SER A 104 -20.97 16.47 9.30
C SER A 104 -21.69 15.33 8.57
N SER A 105 -21.54 15.32 7.25
CA SER A 105 -21.99 14.31 6.31
C SER A 105 -21.45 12.92 6.63
N ILE A 106 -20.13 12.77 6.75
CA ILE A 106 -19.47 11.50 7.08
C ILE A 106 -19.90 11.01 8.47
N ILE A 107 -19.90 11.90 9.47
CA ILE A 107 -20.32 11.54 10.83
C ILE A 107 -21.76 11.03 10.82
N GLN A 108 -22.69 11.76 10.19
CA GLN A 108 -24.10 11.35 10.15
C GLN A 108 -24.32 10.06 9.36
N LYS A 109 -23.58 9.84 8.27
CA LYS A 109 -23.65 8.62 7.47
C LYS A 109 -23.22 7.38 8.26
N PHE A 110 -22.17 7.48 9.07
CA PHE A 110 -21.58 6.34 9.77
C PHE A 110 -21.96 6.20 11.24
N ILE A 111 -22.69 7.16 11.83
CA ILE A 111 -23.10 7.04 13.24
C ILE A 111 -24.09 5.88 13.48
N GLY A 112 -24.82 5.46 12.45
CA GLY A 112 -25.84 4.40 12.55
C GLY A 112 -27.03 4.78 13.43
N ASP A 113 -27.91 3.82 13.72
CA ASP A 113 -29.12 4.03 14.54
C ASP A 113 -28.94 3.76 16.04
N GLU A 114 -27.75 3.29 16.42
CA GLU A 114 -27.37 3.02 17.80
C GLU A 114 -27.41 4.31 18.65
N ARG A 115 -27.74 4.15 19.94
CA ARG A 115 -27.72 5.21 20.95
C ARG A 115 -26.69 4.87 22.02
N ASN A 116 -26.29 5.87 22.78
CA ASN A 116 -25.29 5.78 23.85
C ASN A 116 -23.90 5.40 23.32
N LEU A 117 -23.49 6.09 22.25
CA LEU A 117 -22.22 5.85 21.59
C LEU A 117 -21.06 6.41 22.40
N LYS A 118 -19.96 5.66 22.42
CA LYS A 118 -18.66 6.02 22.97
C LYS A 118 -17.72 6.38 21.83
N ILE A 119 -17.31 7.64 21.79
CA ILE A 119 -16.53 8.21 20.70
C ILE A 119 -15.15 8.61 21.20
N LEU A 120 -14.11 8.09 20.56
CA LEU A 120 -12.73 8.51 20.78
C LEU A 120 -12.28 9.38 19.61
N ASP A 121 -12.06 10.67 19.87
CA ASP A 121 -11.65 11.65 18.87
C ASP A 121 -10.14 11.93 19.00
N VAL A 122 -9.37 11.37 18.07
CA VAL A 122 -7.91 11.44 18.04
C VAL A 122 -7.50 12.60 17.13
N GLY A 123 -6.76 13.57 17.69
CA GLY A 123 -6.47 14.85 17.02
C GLY A 123 -7.68 15.79 17.05
N CYS A 124 -8.37 15.89 18.19
CA CYS A 124 -9.60 16.68 18.31
C CYS A 124 -9.37 18.21 18.20
N GLY A 125 -8.11 18.65 18.28
CA GLY A 125 -7.70 20.05 18.19
C GLY A 125 -8.47 20.93 19.17
N LYS A 126 -8.95 22.08 18.67
CA LYS A 126 -9.71 23.06 19.46
C LYS A 126 -11.18 22.67 19.66
N GLY A 127 -11.55 21.40 19.48
CA GLY A 127 -12.92 20.89 19.61
C GLY A 127 -13.85 21.36 18.48
N GLY A 128 -13.39 21.30 17.22
CA GLY A 128 -14.18 21.73 16.05
C GLY A 128 -15.40 20.84 15.75
N ASP A 129 -15.36 19.59 16.19
CA ASP A 129 -16.38 18.58 15.90
C ASP A 129 -17.38 18.37 17.04
N LEU A 130 -17.15 18.95 18.23
CA LEU A 130 -18.05 18.86 19.40
C LEU A 130 -19.51 19.21 19.08
N GLY A 131 -19.74 20.28 18.30
CA GLY A 131 -21.09 20.69 17.93
C GLY A 131 -21.81 19.70 16.99
N LYS A 132 -21.06 18.85 16.28
CA LYS A 132 -21.64 17.79 15.43
C LYS A 132 -22.13 16.63 16.29
N TRP A 133 -21.33 16.24 17.27
CA TRP A 133 -21.68 15.22 18.25
C TRP A 133 -22.84 15.65 19.17
N GLU A 134 -22.91 16.93 19.54
CA GLU A 134 -24.05 17.45 20.29
C GLU A 134 -25.36 17.31 19.49
N LYS A 135 -25.33 17.67 18.21
CA LYS A 135 -26.51 17.62 17.34
C LYS A 135 -27.02 16.20 17.09
N SER A 136 -26.14 15.20 17.10
CA SER A 136 -26.54 13.81 16.88
C SER A 136 -27.41 13.26 18.02
N ARG A 137 -27.25 13.75 19.26
CA ARG A 137 -27.94 13.29 20.48
C ARG A 137 -27.85 11.78 20.74
N LYS A 138 -26.89 11.11 20.10
CA LYS A 138 -26.66 9.66 20.20
C LYS A 138 -25.44 9.31 21.05
N VAL A 139 -24.60 10.29 21.38
CA VAL A 139 -23.35 10.10 22.14
C VAL A 139 -23.64 10.06 23.64
N GLU A 140 -23.05 9.10 24.33
CA GLU A 140 -22.98 9.03 25.80
C GLU A 140 -21.64 9.56 26.30
N LEU A 141 -20.55 9.12 25.67
CA LEU A 141 -19.17 9.44 26.06
C LEU A 141 -18.39 9.96 24.86
N TYR A 142 -17.69 11.07 25.05
CA TYR A 142 -16.74 11.62 24.10
C TYR A 142 -15.40 11.86 24.79
N VAL A 143 -14.34 11.30 24.23
CA VAL A 143 -12.97 11.55 24.72
C VAL A 143 -12.14 12.13 23.59
N GLY A 144 -11.67 13.37 23.77
CA GLY A 144 -10.81 14.06 22.83
C GLY A 144 -9.35 14.01 23.25
N CYS A 145 -8.48 13.53 22.37
CA CYS A 145 -7.03 13.52 22.61
C CYS A 145 -6.32 14.34 21.53
N ASP A 146 -5.32 15.14 21.93
CA ASP A 146 -4.52 15.95 21.01
C ASP A 146 -3.13 16.22 21.63
N PRO A 147 -2.05 16.25 20.84
CA PRO A 147 -0.72 16.53 21.38
C PRO A 147 -0.55 17.98 21.89
N ALA A 148 -1.36 18.93 21.43
CA ALA A 148 -1.27 20.35 21.78
C ALA A 148 -2.12 20.71 23.00
N ASP A 149 -1.47 20.98 24.15
CA ASP A 149 -2.13 21.34 25.40
C ASP A 149 -3.00 22.61 25.30
N VAL A 150 -2.59 23.60 24.51
CA VAL A 150 -3.39 24.82 24.29
C VAL A 150 -4.69 24.50 23.55
N SER A 151 -4.63 23.64 22.53
CA SER A 151 -5.81 23.17 21.80
C SER A 151 -6.78 22.43 22.73
N ILE A 152 -6.27 21.56 23.60
CA ILE A 152 -7.06 20.83 24.60
C ILE A 152 -7.72 21.77 25.61
N LYS A 153 -7.01 22.78 26.13
CA LYS A 153 -7.61 23.80 27.01
C LYS A 153 -8.77 24.52 26.32
N GLN A 154 -8.59 24.93 25.07
CA GLN A 154 -9.65 25.58 24.29
C GLN A 154 -10.83 24.64 24.01
N ALA A 155 -10.57 23.35 23.76
CA ALA A 155 -11.62 22.35 23.58
C ALA A 155 -12.44 22.16 24.88
N LYS A 156 -11.76 22.09 26.04
CA LYS A 156 -12.39 22.04 27.37
C LYS A 156 -13.27 23.26 27.62
N ASP A 157 -12.77 24.46 27.33
CA ASP A 157 -13.53 25.70 27.51
C ASP A 157 -14.78 25.75 26.62
N ARG A 158 -14.64 25.32 25.36
CA ARG A 158 -15.77 25.20 24.42
C ARG A 158 -16.81 24.21 24.92
N PHE A 159 -16.37 23.05 25.40
CA PHE A 159 -17.26 22.02 25.94
C PHE A 159 -17.97 22.51 27.21
N ALA A 160 -17.27 23.17 28.12
CA ALA A 160 -17.87 23.76 29.33
C ALA A 160 -18.93 24.82 28.98
N GLN A 161 -18.70 25.64 27.96
CA GLN A 161 -19.70 26.60 27.46
C GLN A 161 -20.93 25.90 26.87
N MET A 162 -20.76 24.78 26.17
CA MET A 162 -21.87 23.97 25.65
C MET A 162 -22.66 23.34 26.80
N GLN A 163 -21.97 22.78 27.81
CA GLN A 163 -22.58 22.17 28.98
C GLN A 163 -23.40 23.19 29.81
N LYS A 164 -22.95 24.44 29.89
CA LYS A 164 -23.72 25.53 30.51
C LYS A 164 -25.03 25.82 29.77
N LYS A 165 -25.05 25.70 28.45
CA LYS A 165 -26.24 25.94 27.61
C LYS A 165 -27.17 24.74 27.57
N ASN A 166 -26.63 23.53 27.62
CA ASN A 166 -27.36 22.28 27.46
C ASN A 166 -27.02 21.31 28.59
N ARG A 167 -27.91 21.19 29.58
CA ARG A 167 -27.71 20.32 30.75
C ARG A 167 -27.76 18.83 30.44
N ARG A 168 -28.26 18.43 29.27
CA ARG A 168 -28.37 17.02 28.81
C ARG A 168 -27.29 16.66 27.77
N LEU A 169 -26.12 17.29 27.87
CA LEU A 169 -24.97 17.00 27.01
C LEU A 169 -24.30 15.67 27.42
N PHE A 170 -23.63 15.02 26.46
CA PHE A 170 -22.82 13.81 26.71
C PHE A 170 -21.67 14.09 27.69
N HIS A 171 -21.11 13.03 28.30
CA HIS A 171 -19.92 13.16 29.13
C HIS A 171 -18.69 13.37 28.24
N GLY A 172 -17.90 14.41 28.51
CA GLY A 172 -16.78 14.83 27.67
C GLY A 172 -15.49 14.97 28.47
N GLU A 173 -14.44 14.26 28.06
CA GLU A 173 -13.11 14.38 28.65
C GLU A 173 -12.05 14.70 27.60
N PHE A 174 -11.00 15.41 28.01
CA PHE A 174 -9.97 15.88 27.08
C PHE A 174 -8.57 15.75 27.67
N TYR A 175 -7.65 15.18 26.89
CA TYR A 175 -6.30 14.83 27.32
C TYR A 175 -5.25 15.33 26.32
N ALA A 176 -4.18 15.92 26.84
CA ALA A 176 -3.02 16.30 26.06
C ALA A 176 -2.04 15.12 26.00
N LYS A 177 -1.95 14.42 24.86
CA LYS A 177 -1.10 13.23 24.68
C LYS A 177 -0.74 13.03 23.20
N ASP A 178 0.48 12.56 22.93
CA ASP A 178 0.83 12.11 21.58
C ASP A 178 0.07 10.82 21.25
N CYS A 179 -0.87 10.92 20.32
CA CYS A 179 -1.74 9.81 19.96
C CYS A 179 -1.12 8.85 18.94
N PHE A 180 0.05 9.20 18.40
CA PHE A 180 0.72 8.43 17.35
C PHE A 180 1.85 7.58 17.93
N GLY A 181 2.71 8.17 18.77
CA GLY A 181 3.87 7.49 19.36
C GLY A 181 3.63 6.86 20.73
N GLU A 182 2.65 7.35 21.51
CA GLU A 182 2.39 6.85 22.86
C GLU A 182 1.14 5.96 22.94
N TRP A 183 1.10 5.11 23.96
CA TRP A 183 -0.01 4.20 24.21
C TRP A 183 -1.21 4.93 24.85
N LEU A 184 -2.39 4.90 24.21
CA LEU A 184 -3.57 5.59 24.74
C LEU A 184 -4.16 4.93 26.01
N GLY A 185 -3.81 3.68 26.32
CA GLY A 185 -4.29 2.99 27.52
C GLY A 185 -3.71 3.52 28.84
N ASP A 186 -2.78 4.48 28.80
CA ASP A 186 -2.36 5.22 29.98
C ASP A 186 -3.46 6.18 30.49
N ILE A 187 -4.40 6.55 29.62
CA ILE A 187 -5.52 7.43 29.97
C ILE A 187 -6.57 6.59 30.74
N PRO A 188 -6.94 6.96 31.98
CA PRO A 188 -7.83 6.16 32.82
C PRO A 188 -9.15 5.81 32.15
N ILE A 189 -9.84 6.81 31.58
CA ILE A 189 -11.15 6.58 30.94
C ILE A 189 -11.05 5.66 29.71
N ILE A 190 -9.95 5.72 28.95
CA ILE A 190 -9.74 4.84 27.78
C ILE A 190 -9.52 3.40 28.23
N LYS A 191 -8.76 3.21 29.31
CA LYS A 191 -8.54 1.91 29.92
C LYS A 191 -9.82 1.33 30.53
N GLU A 192 -10.63 2.16 31.18
CA GLU A 192 -11.91 1.77 31.79
C GLU A 192 -12.95 1.37 30.75
N VAL A 193 -13.05 2.12 29.65
CA VAL A 193 -13.94 1.76 28.52
C VAL A 193 -13.45 0.48 27.84
N GLY A 194 -12.14 0.32 27.72
CA GLY A 194 -11.48 -0.86 27.18
C GLY A 194 -10.64 -0.53 25.96
N ILE A 195 -9.37 -0.92 26.02
CA ILE A 195 -8.42 -0.84 24.92
C ILE A 195 -7.55 -2.10 24.93
N ASP A 196 -7.48 -2.79 23.79
CA ASP A 196 -6.76 -4.04 23.64
C ASP A 196 -5.27 -3.79 23.33
N PRO A 197 -4.33 -4.11 24.25
CA PRO A 197 -2.90 -3.94 24.02
C PRO A 197 -2.36 -4.90 22.96
N GLY A 198 -3.05 -6.00 22.68
CA GLY A 198 -2.65 -7.04 21.72
C GLY A 198 -3.20 -6.82 20.31
N ALA A 199 -3.82 -5.67 20.00
CA ALA A 199 -4.32 -5.38 18.66
C ALA A 199 -3.17 -5.31 17.63
N GLY A 200 -3.28 -6.10 16.55
CA GLY A 200 -2.27 -6.22 15.48
C GLY A 200 -1.89 -7.69 15.16
N GLN A 201 -0.95 -7.87 14.23
CA GLN A 201 -0.42 -9.20 13.88
C GLN A 201 0.34 -9.84 15.06
N GLY A 202 0.14 -11.14 15.28
CA GLY A 202 0.95 -11.96 16.21
C GLY A 202 0.26 -12.40 17.51
N ASN A 203 -0.98 -11.98 17.78
CA ASN A 203 -1.73 -12.42 18.95
C ASN A 203 -3.09 -13.05 18.57
N ALA A 204 -3.10 -14.37 18.38
CA ALA A 204 -4.31 -15.11 18.00
C ALA A 204 -5.46 -14.99 19.03
N MET A 205 -5.14 -14.64 20.28
CA MET A 205 -6.12 -14.48 21.35
C MET A 205 -6.84 -13.13 21.25
N SER A 206 -6.11 -12.03 20.99
CA SER A 206 -6.72 -10.71 20.77
C SER A 206 -7.58 -10.68 19.50
N GLN A 207 -7.20 -11.42 18.45
CA GLN A 207 -8.02 -11.51 17.24
C GLN A 207 -9.35 -12.28 17.44
N ARG A 208 -9.42 -13.20 18.40
CA ARG A 208 -10.63 -14.00 18.67
C ARG A 208 -11.51 -13.42 19.78
N TRP A 209 -10.89 -13.02 20.89
CA TRP A 209 -11.57 -12.59 22.11
C TRP A 209 -11.21 -11.15 22.53
N GLY A 210 -10.29 -10.51 21.83
CA GLY A 210 -9.91 -9.12 22.04
C GLY A 210 -10.81 -8.13 21.30
N GLY A 211 -10.61 -6.86 21.62
CA GLY A 211 -11.54 -5.78 21.30
C GLY A 211 -11.50 -4.70 22.36
N GLY A 212 -11.60 -3.44 21.95
CA GLY A 212 -11.83 -2.34 22.89
C GLY A 212 -13.33 -2.10 23.08
N GLY A 213 -13.66 -1.08 23.85
CA GLY A 213 -15.05 -0.74 24.18
C GLY A 213 -15.64 0.42 23.38
N TRP A 214 -14.91 0.96 22.40
CA TRP A 214 -15.29 2.16 21.68
C TRP A 214 -16.09 1.85 20.42
N ASP A 215 -17.19 2.57 20.21
CA ASP A 215 -18.07 2.39 19.05
C ASP A 215 -17.49 3.04 17.81
N MET A 216 -16.88 4.21 17.97
CA MET A 216 -16.24 4.93 16.89
C MET A 216 -14.94 5.59 17.34
N VAL A 217 -13.95 5.54 16.45
CA VAL A 217 -12.71 6.32 16.56
C VAL A 217 -12.67 7.28 15.37
N THR A 218 -12.40 8.57 15.64
CA THR A 218 -12.35 9.60 14.60
C THR A 218 -10.97 10.23 14.50
N MET A 219 -10.49 10.43 13.26
CA MET A 219 -9.23 11.10 12.95
C MET A 219 -9.42 12.08 11.80
N MET A 220 -9.80 13.30 12.13
CA MET A 220 -10.11 14.34 11.15
C MET A 220 -8.88 15.22 10.91
N PHE A 221 -8.24 15.09 9.73
CA PHE A 221 -7.09 15.90 9.32
C PHE A 221 -5.86 15.79 10.24
N CYS A 222 -5.60 14.62 10.81
CA CYS A 222 -4.46 14.42 11.72
C CYS A 222 -3.63 13.17 11.42
N MET A 223 -4.18 12.20 10.69
CA MET A 223 -3.56 10.88 10.50
C MET A 223 -2.24 10.92 9.73
N HIS A 224 -2.11 11.84 8.78
CA HIS A 224 -0.90 12.00 7.95
C HIS A 224 0.34 12.33 8.78
N TYR A 225 0.21 12.93 9.97
CA TYR A 225 1.36 13.16 10.86
C TYR A 225 1.98 11.87 11.40
N ALA A 226 1.25 10.75 11.42
CA ALA A 226 1.76 9.45 11.86
C ALA A 226 2.70 8.80 10.83
N PHE A 227 2.60 9.18 9.55
CA PHE A 227 3.37 8.60 8.45
C PHE A 227 4.81 9.12 8.35
N GLU A 228 5.28 9.85 9.38
CA GLU A 228 6.69 10.16 9.58
C GLU A 228 7.57 8.89 9.64
N SER A 229 7.07 7.83 10.30
CA SER A 229 7.79 6.56 10.43
C SER A 229 6.83 5.39 10.56
N GLU A 230 7.28 4.19 10.17
CA GLU A 230 6.49 2.97 10.31
C GLU A 230 6.06 2.71 11.77
N ALA A 231 6.95 2.98 12.74
CA ALA A 231 6.67 2.78 14.15
C ALA A 231 5.49 3.64 14.65
N LYS A 232 5.42 4.91 14.23
CA LYS A 232 4.31 5.82 14.57
C LYS A 232 3.01 5.42 13.86
N ALA A 233 3.07 5.03 12.59
CA ALA A 233 1.89 4.56 11.85
C ALA A 233 1.30 3.28 12.48
N ARG A 234 2.15 2.31 12.85
CA ARG A 234 1.74 1.10 13.57
C ARG A 234 1.25 1.40 14.98
N GLY A 235 1.90 2.31 15.70
CA GLY A 235 1.48 2.76 17.04
C GLY A 235 0.09 3.39 17.02
N MET A 236 -0.16 4.28 16.07
CA MET A 236 -1.47 4.87 15.81
C MET A 236 -2.53 3.80 15.52
N LEU A 237 -2.27 2.88 14.59
CA LEU A 237 -3.23 1.81 14.26
C LEU A 237 -3.49 0.86 15.42
N ARG A 238 -2.47 0.57 16.24
CA ARG A 238 -2.62 -0.19 17.49
C ARG A 238 -3.56 0.52 18.45
N ASN A 239 -3.43 1.85 18.61
CA ASN A 239 -4.32 2.65 19.44
C ASN A 239 -5.77 2.64 18.90
N VAL A 240 -5.95 2.88 17.59
CA VAL A 240 -7.26 2.92 16.93
C VAL A 240 -7.95 1.54 16.98
N ALA A 241 -7.29 0.51 16.45
CA ALA A 241 -7.85 -0.83 16.41
C ALA A 241 -7.99 -1.42 17.81
N GLY A 242 -7.06 -1.14 18.74
CA GLY A 242 -7.16 -1.56 20.13
C GLY A 242 -8.36 -0.95 20.85
N ALA A 243 -8.72 0.30 20.56
CA ALA A 243 -9.87 0.97 21.17
C ALA A 243 -11.21 0.47 20.59
N LEU A 244 -11.28 0.14 19.31
CA LEU A 244 -12.54 -0.22 18.67
C LEU A 244 -13.11 -1.55 19.18
N LYS A 245 -14.42 -1.57 19.42
CA LYS A 245 -15.20 -2.80 19.55
C LYS A 245 -15.32 -3.50 18.19
N LYS A 246 -15.67 -4.78 18.18
CA LYS A 246 -16.01 -5.50 16.95
C LYS A 246 -17.25 -4.87 16.30
N GLY A 247 -17.19 -4.63 14.99
CA GLY A 247 -18.16 -3.84 14.24
C GLY A 247 -18.06 -2.33 14.48
N GLY A 248 -17.11 -1.87 15.29
CA GLY A 248 -16.82 -0.46 15.50
C GLY A 248 -16.26 0.21 14.24
N ARG A 249 -16.40 1.53 14.17
CA ARG A 249 -16.11 2.31 12.95
C ARG A 249 -14.93 3.25 13.15
N PHE A 250 -13.97 3.19 12.25
CA PHE A 250 -12.87 4.14 12.18
C PHE A 250 -13.11 5.10 11.03
N ILE A 251 -13.36 6.38 11.32
CA ILE A 251 -13.62 7.39 10.29
C ILE A 251 -12.56 8.49 10.30
N GLY A 252 -12.23 9.02 9.12
CA GLY A 252 -11.27 10.10 9.02
C GLY A 252 -11.31 10.83 7.68
N CYS A 253 -10.61 11.96 7.66
CA CYS A 253 -10.34 12.75 6.45
C CYS A 253 -8.83 12.95 6.34
N ILE A 254 -8.26 12.65 5.18
CA ILE A 254 -6.81 12.76 4.95
C ILE A 254 -6.49 13.31 3.55
N PRO A 255 -5.31 13.90 3.36
CA PRO A 255 -4.77 14.22 2.04
C PRO A 255 -4.79 12.99 1.12
N ASN A 256 -5.20 13.18 -0.13
CA ASN A 256 -5.24 12.12 -1.12
C ASN A 256 -3.85 11.90 -1.75
N SER A 257 -3.25 10.73 -1.52
CA SER A 257 -1.96 10.38 -2.14
C SER A 257 -2.03 10.38 -3.65
N ASP A 258 -3.18 10.07 -4.24
CA ASP A 258 -3.30 9.90 -5.68
C ASP A 258 -3.16 11.25 -6.39
N VAL A 259 -3.70 12.32 -5.79
CA VAL A 259 -3.50 13.70 -6.25
C VAL A 259 -2.02 14.10 -6.13
N LEU A 260 -1.36 13.74 -5.02
CA LEU A 260 0.07 14.00 -4.85
C LEU A 260 0.91 13.25 -5.89
N SER A 261 0.62 11.98 -6.13
CA SER A 261 1.28 11.14 -7.14
C SER A 261 1.09 11.72 -8.55
N GLN A 262 -0.13 12.09 -8.92
CA GLN A 262 -0.43 12.71 -10.21
C GLN A 262 0.37 14.01 -10.40
N LYS A 263 0.39 14.89 -9.40
CA LYS A 263 1.13 16.16 -9.45
C LYS A 263 2.64 15.95 -9.56
N VAL A 264 3.18 14.95 -8.87
CA VAL A 264 4.59 14.56 -8.99
C VAL A 264 4.90 14.04 -10.41
N ILE A 265 4.04 13.19 -10.97
CA ILE A 265 4.19 12.68 -12.34
C ILE A 265 4.15 13.83 -13.35
N GLU A 266 3.18 14.73 -13.26
CA GLU A 266 3.07 15.94 -14.11
C GLU A 266 4.35 16.78 -14.06
N HIS A 267 4.95 16.95 -12.87
CA HIS A 267 6.21 17.66 -12.70
C HIS A 267 7.38 16.98 -13.40
N HIS A 268 7.52 15.66 -13.23
CA HIS A 268 8.59 14.89 -13.88
C HIS A 268 8.40 14.80 -15.40
N LYS A 269 7.15 14.78 -15.89
CA LYS A 269 6.81 14.88 -17.31
C LYS A 269 7.27 16.22 -17.88
N ALA A 270 6.94 17.32 -17.20
CA ALA A 270 7.37 18.66 -17.61
C ALA A 270 8.90 18.83 -17.63
N LYS A 271 9.62 18.13 -16.73
CA LYS A 271 11.09 18.11 -16.70
C LYS A 271 11.74 17.09 -17.64
N GLY A 272 10.96 16.31 -18.40
CA GLY A 272 11.47 15.26 -19.29
C GLY A 272 12.16 14.08 -18.58
N THR A 273 11.91 13.90 -17.28
CA THR A 273 12.47 12.83 -16.44
C THR A 273 11.44 11.76 -16.07
N ALA A 274 10.19 11.92 -16.50
CA ALA A 274 9.15 10.92 -16.30
C ALA A 274 9.43 9.64 -17.08
N PRO A 275 9.05 8.47 -16.54
CA PRO A 275 8.96 7.24 -17.32
C PRO A 275 8.03 7.47 -18.53
N PRO A 276 8.30 6.86 -19.69
CA PRO A 276 7.41 6.96 -20.85
C PRO A 276 6.01 6.49 -20.49
N ASP A 277 5.00 7.26 -20.92
CA ASP A 277 3.60 7.10 -20.56
C ASP A 277 3.05 5.73 -20.94
N VAL A 278 2.45 5.05 -19.95
CA VAL A 278 1.46 3.98 -20.16
C VAL A 278 0.10 4.66 -20.33
N ASP A 279 -0.19 5.11 -21.55
CA ASP A 279 -1.50 5.68 -21.87
C ASP A 279 -2.60 4.61 -21.78
N GLY A 280 -3.69 4.94 -21.07
CA GLY A 280 -4.97 4.23 -21.11
C GLY A 280 -5.30 3.36 -19.89
N ALA A 281 -5.54 4.00 -18.74
CA ALA A 281 -6.48 3.48 -17.74
C ALA A 281 -7.74 4.33 -17.83
N ASP A 282 -8.75 3.84 -18.55
CA ASP A 282 -10.10 4.40 -18.49
C ASP A 282 -10.65 4.22 -17.06
N ASP A 283 -11.15 5.31 -16.49
CA ASP A 283 -11.58 5.50 -15.10
C ASP A 283 -12.94 4.84 -14.72
N ASP A 284 -13.40 3.79 -15.41
CA ASP A 284 -14.79 3.28 -15.25
C ASP A 284 -14.95 1.74 -15.08
N ASP A 285 -14.01 1.04 -14.44
CA ASP A 285 -14.16 -0.41 -14.19
C ASP A 285 -14.05 -0.80 -12.70
N ASP A 286 -15.17 -0.67 -11.98
CA ASP A 286 -15.44 -1.12 -10.59
C ASP A 286 -15.42 -2.66 -10.43
N ARG A 287 -14.40 -3.34 -10.96
CA ARG A 287 -14.16 -4.77 -10.72
C ARG A 287 -13.07 -4.98 -9.65
N PRO A 288 -13.29 -5.88 -8.67
CA PRO A 288 -12.35 -6.08 -7.56
C PRO A 288 -10.97 -6.50 -8.07
N ALA A 289 -9.94 -5.78 -7.60
CA ALA A 289 -8.53 -5.96 -7.95
C ALA A 289 -7.92 -7.23 -7.33
N PHE A 290 -8.49 -8.40 -7.63
CA PHE A 290 -7.87 -9.71 -7.42
C PHE A 290 -8.04 -10.56 -8.69
N ALA A 291 -7.60 -10.01 -9.82
CA ALA A 291 -7.25 -10.74 -11.05
C ALA A 291 -6.86 -9.72 -12.14
N SER A 292 -5.79 -8.96 -11.93
CA SER A 292 -4.96 -8.52 -13.07
C SER A 292 -3.68 -9.34 -12.97
N ASP A 293 -3.75 -10.55 -13.52
CA ASP A 293 -2.57 -11.30 -13.91
C ASP A 293 -1.86 -10.45 -14.99
N ASP A 294 -1.03 -9.50 -14.57
CA ASP A 294 0.00 -8.87 -15.42
C ASP A 294 1.06 -9.92 -15.70
N ASP A 295 0.66 -10.88 -16.52
CA ASP A 295 1.49 -11.90 -17.09
C ASP A 295 1.69 -11.55 -18.57
N ASP A 296 2.75 -10.80 -18.86
CA ASP A 296 3.62 -11.20 -19.95
C ASP A 296 5.03 -10.61 -19.81
N ASP A 297 5.97 -11.48 -20.16
CA ASP A 297 7.29 -11.21 -20.71
C ASP A 297 7.91 -9.83 -20.48
N TRP A 298 8.99 -9.87 -19.69
CA TRP A 298 10.15 -9.02 -19.83
C TRP A 298 10.43 -8.65 -21.31
N ASP A 299 10.17 -7.38 -21.63
CA ASP A 299 10.53 -6.72 -22.88
C ASP A 299 12.06 -6.45 -22.92
N PRO A 300 12.83 -7.08 -23.83
CA PRO A 300 14.28 -6.99 -23.85
C PRO A 300 14.85 -5.69 -24.46
N GLU A 301 14.06 -4.64 -24.68
CA GLU A 301 14.54 -3.38 -25.30
C GLU A 301 14.89 -2.21 -24.39
N LYS A 302 14.72 -2.30 -23.07
CA LYS A 302 15.26 -1.26 -22.18
C LYS A 302 16.72 -1.49 -21.81
N SER A 303 17.57 -1.56 -22.83
CA SER A 303 19.03 -1.44 -22.70
C SER A 303 19.65 -1.37 -24.10
N LEU A 304 19.75 -0.17 -24.69
CA LEU A 304 20.84 0.28 -25.56
C LEU A 304 20.67 1.79 -25.84
N ASP A 305 21.14 2.64 -24.92
CA ASP A 305 21.70 3.93 -25.35
C ASP A 305 23.18 3.66 -25.64
N SER A 306 23.62 3.95 -26.86
CA SER A 306 25.05 4.06 -27.20
C SER A 306 25.23 4.98 -28.41
N PRO A 307 26.38 5.67 -28.49
CA PRO A 307 26.46 7.08 -28.84
C PRO A 307 26.42 7.36 -30.34
N LYS A 308 25.99 8.59 -30.68
CA LYS A 308 26.03 9.16 -32.03
C LYS A 308 27.36 8.87 -32.75
N PRO A 309 27.33 8.39 -34.00
CA PRO A 309 28.48 8.55 -34.89
C PRO A 309 28.54 10.01 -35.34
N ALA A 310 29.71 10.61 -35.18
CA ALA A 310 30.09 11.79 -35.92
C ALA A 310 30.37 11.36 -37.36
N ASP A 311 29.71 11.98 -38.33
CA ASP A 311 30.23 12.13 -39.67
C ASP A 311 30.03 13.57 -40.13
N THR A 312 31.13 14.08 -40.65
CA THR A 312 31.44 15.41 -41.16
C THR A 312 30.71 15.76 -42.45
N GLU A 313 30.19 16.98 -42.55
CA GLU A 313 30.30 17.76 -43.78
C GLU A 313 30.81 19.18 -43.46
N HIS A 314 31.87 19.53 -44.19
CA HIS A 314 32.55 20.81 -44.20
C HIS A 314 31.65 21.91 -44.77
N THR A 315 31.59 23.06 -44.08
CA THR A 315 31.78 24.36 -44.75
C THR A 315 32.64 25.26 -43.86
N ASN A 316 33.72 25.75 -44.46
CA ASN A 316 34.62 26.75 -43.92
C ASN A 316 33.88 28.09 -43.77
N ASP A 317 34.18 28.84 -42.71
CA ASP A 317 34.65 30.23 -42.86
C ASP A 317 35.26 30.78 -41.55
N ASP A 318 36.55 31.07 -41.68
CA ASP A 318 37.44 32.05 -41.05
C ASP A 318 37.26 32.62 -39.62
N LYS A 319 38.32 32.36 -38.83
CA LYS A 319 39.17 33.29 -38.05
C LYS A 319 38.52 34.27 -37.05
N SER A 320 38.83 34.08 -35.77
CA SER A 320 39.93 34.78 -35.04
C SER A 320 39.66 34.85 -33.53
N GLY A 321 40.71 34.68 -32.71
CA GLY A 321 40.70 35.10 -31.31
C GLY A 321 41.07 34.03 -30.28
N GLU A 322 42.33 33.61 -30.26
CA GLU A 322 42.99 33.16 -29.03
C GLU A 322 42.95 34.29 -27.99
N SER A 323 42.51 33.99 -26.76
CA SER A 323 43.23 34.36 -25.52
C SER A 323 42.41 34.10 -24.25
N LYS A 324 43.09 33.48 -23.28
CA LYS A 324 42.82 33.46 -21.82
C LYS A 324 41.85 32.41 -21.28
N ASN A 325 42.39 31.20 -21.21
CA ASN A 325 42.14 30.29 -20.10
C ASN A 325 43.29 30.47 -19.08
N LYS A 326 43.07 31.25 -18.02
CA LYS A 326 43.84 31.30 -16.74
C LYS A 326 43.41 32.52 -15.93
N GLU A 327 42.20 32.47 -15.36
CA GLU A 327 41.73 33.29 -14.23
C GLU A 327 40.25 32.95 -13.99
N LYS A 328 39.98 31.76 -13.45
CA LYS A 328 38.72 31.42 -12.74
C LYS A 328 38.79 30.07 -11.99
N GLU A 329 39.96 29.77 -11.44
CA GLU A 329 40.17 28.66 -10.48
C GLU A 329 40.59 29.16 -9.09
N LYS A 330 40.41 30.44 -8.80
CA LYS A 330 40.60 31.03 -7.47
C LYS A 330 39.54 32.09 -7.20
N GLU A 331 38.30 31.64 -7.04
CA GLU A 331 37.17 32.42 -6.50
C GLU A 331 36.03 31.46 -6.10
N LYS A 332 36.37 30.35 -5.43
CA LYS A 332 35.40 29.35 -4.94
C LYS A 332 35.66 28.88 -3.50
N GLU A 333 36.38 29.67 -2.73
CA GLU A 333 36.40 29.58 -1.27
C GLU A 333 36.23 31.02 -0.76
N GLU A 334 35.27 31.22 0.15
CA GLU A 334 34.79 32.51 0.69
C GLU A 334 33.55 33.13 0.00
N GLN A 335 32.44 32.39 0.04
CA GLN A 335 31.07 32.91 0.24
C GLN A 335 30.23 31.77 0.84
N GLU A 336 30.43 31.50 2.14
CA GLU A 336 29.46 30.77 2.96
C GLU A 336 28.34 31.75 3.37
N ASP A 337 27.10 31.24 3.37
CA ASP A 337 25.81 31.93 3.59
C ASP A 337 25.18 32.55 2.33
N GLY A 338 24.60 31.68 1.49
CA GLY A 338 23.72 32.08 0.39
C GLY A 338 23.06 30.87 -0.28
N GLU A 339 21.79 30.64 0.06
CA GLU A 339 20.76 29.85 -0.65
C GLU A 339 21.23 28.56 -1.38
N VAL A 340 21.00 27.43 -0.74
CA VAL A 340 20.85 26.15 -1.45
C VAL A 340 19.71 26.34 -2.45
N GLU A 341 20.00 26.29 -3.74
CA GLU A 341 18.96 26.16 -4.76
C GLU A 341 18.23 24.82 -4.50
N ASP A 342 17.16 24.88 -3.71
CA ASP A 342 16.24 23.77 -3.49
C ASP A 342 15.75 23.32 -4.88
N GLU A 343 16.17 22.14 -5.37
CA GLU A 343 15.47 21.40 -6.43
C GLU A 343 14.09 20.93 -5.94
N GLY A 344 13.32 21.80 -5.28
CA GLY A 344 12.04 21.53 -4.69
C GLY A 344 10.93 21.55 -5.73
N PHE A 345 9.97 20.65 -5.58
CA PHE A 345 8.74 20.65 -6.36
C PHE A 345 7.66 21.42 -5.61
N ASN A 346 7.06 22.44 -6.24
CA ASN A 346 5.89 23.12 -5.70
C ASN A 346 4.72 23.11 -6.69
N PHE A 347 3.51 23.10 -6.15
CA PHE A 347 2.28 23.28 -6.91
C PHE A 347 1.20 23.88 -6.00
N GLY A 348 0.12 24.39 -6.60
CA GLY A 348 -1.02 24.94 -5.87
C GLY A 348 -1.70 26.08 -6.60
N ASN A 349 -2.60 26.76 -5.91
CA ASN A 349 -3.34 27.93 -6.41
C ASN A 349 -3.16 29.13 -5.47
N SER A 350 -3.98 30.18 -5.62
CA SER A 350 -3.86 31.38 -4.78
C SER A 350 -4.19 31.12 -3.30
N ILE A 351 -4.86 30.00 -3.00
CA ILE A 351 -5.39 29.63 -1.70
C ILE A 351 -4.51 28.60 -1.01
N TYR A 352 -4.06 27.55 -1.68
CA TYR A 352 -3.19 26.51 -1.11
C TYR A 352 -1.93 26.29 -1.93
N SER A 353 -0.85 25.88 -1.28
CA SER A 353 0.39 25.48 -1.94
C SER A 353 1.03 24.29 -1.23
N VAL A 354 1.55 23.35 -2.00
CA VAL A 354 2.28 22.18 -1.54
C VAL A 354 3.72 22.29 -2.02
N LYS A 355 4.68 22.22 -1.10
CA LYS A 355 6.13 22.22 -1.42
C LYS A 355 6.79 20.94 -0.91
N PHE A 356 7.47 20.23 -1.81
CA PHE A 356 8.37 19.14 -1.46
C PHE A 356 9.80 19.69 -1.31
N PRO A 357 10.47 19.48 -0.16
CA PRO A 357 11.82 19.98 0.09
C PRO A 357 12.94 19.14 -0.56
N GLY A 358 12.62 18.05 -1.27
CA GLY A 358 13.63 17.16 -1.84
C GLY A 358 13.13 16.43 -3.09
N LYS A 359 13.98 15.52 -3.60
CA LYS A 359 13.70 14.75 -4.82
C LYS A 359 12.49 13.84 -4.64
N THR A 360 11.49 14.00 -5.51
CA THR A 360 10.30 13.16 -5.58
C THR A 360 10.51 11.97 -6.51
N PRO A 361 9.80 10.85 -6.32
CA PRO A 361 9.91 9.68 -7.17
C PRO A 361 9.30 9.95 -8.56
N PRO A 362 10.01 9.67 -9.67
CA PRO A 362 9.56 10.03 -11.02
C PRO A 362 8.35 9.22 -11.52
N ASP A 363 8.11 8.05 -10.93
CA ASP A 363 6.96 7.18 -11.19
C ASP A 363 5.72 7.55 -10.35
N GLY A 364 5.83 8.55 -9.47
CA GLY A 364 4.75 8.92 -8.54
C GLY A 364 4.50 7.90 -7.43
N VAL A 365 5.29 6.83 -7.31
CA VAL A 365 5.10 5.78 -6.30
C VAL A 365 6.05 5.99 -5.13
N PHE A 366 5.49 6.41 -4.00
CA PHE A 366 6.25 6.72 -2.79
C PHE A 366 6.79 5.46 -2.09
N ARG A 367 8.06 5.10 -2.36
CA ARG A 367 8.76 3.95 -1.75
C ARG A 367 10.05 4.41 -1.04
N PRO A 368 10.25 4.12 0.25
CA PRO A 368 9.36 3.40 1.19
C PRO A 368 8.06 4.19 1.48
N PRO A 369 6.99 3.56 2.00
CA PRO A 369 5.69 4.22 2.17
C PRO A 369 5.61 5.23 3.33
N TYR A 370 6.72 5.51 4.01
CA TYR A 370 6.80 6.41 5.17
C TYR A 370 7.90 7.45 4.96
N GLY A 371 7.78 8.61 5.63
CA GLY A 371 8.84 9.62 5.69
C GLY A 371 8.86 10.64 4.54
N TRP A 372 7.94 10.57 3.59
CA TRP A 372 7.81 11.55 2.50
C TRP A 372 7.18 12.84 3.01
N LYS A 373 8.02 13.79 3.40
CA LYS A 373 7.61 15.09 3.95
C LYS A 373 7.25 16.09 2.85
N TYR A 374 6.14 16.82 3.03
CA TYR A 374 5.81 18.01 2.26
C TYR A 374 5.33 19.13 3.18
N SER A 375 5.54 20.38 2.79
CA SER A 375 4.94 21.54 3.45
C SER A 375 3.59 21.84 2.80
N TYR A 376 2.53 21.87 3.59
CA TYR A 376 1.20 22.31 3.14
C TYR A 376 0.94 23.71 3.66
N TRP A 377 0.82 24.67 2.73
CA TRP A 377 0.43 26.04 3.00
C TRP A 377 -1.01 26.26 2.59
N LEU A 378 -1.79 26.93 3.45
CA LEU A 378 -3.16 27.31 3.15
C LEU A 378 -3.41 28.73 3.66
N THR A 379 -3.97 29.58 2.80
CA THR A 379 -4.28 30.98 3.09
C THR A 379 -5.12 31.11 4.36
N GLU A 380 -4.66 31.94 5.30
CA GLU A 380 -5.27 32.15 6.64
C GLU A 380 -5.25 30.95 7.59
N ALA A 381 -4.75 29.80 7.13
CA ALA A 381 -4.14 28.77 7.95
C ALA A 381 -2.61 28.92 7.82
N VAL A 382 -1.83 28.03 8.41
CA VAL A 382 -0.39 28.20 8.51
C VAL A 382 0.32 26.98 7.92
N GLU A 383 1.55 27.19 7.42
CA GLU A 383 2.39 26.18 6.78
C GLU A 383 2.76 25.06 7.74
N ALA A 384 2.15 23.89 7.58
CA ALA A 384 2.43 22.72 8.41
C ALA A 384 3.22 21.67 7.60
N PRO A 385 4.27 21.06 8.19
CA PRO A 385 4.89 19.88 7.60
C PRO A 385 3.97 18.67 7.77
N GLU A 386 3.61 18.04 6.67
CA GLU A 386 2.79 16.84 6.59
C GLU A 386 3.57 15.71 5.92
N TYR A 387 3.01 14.50 5.93
CA TYR A 387 3.61 13.33 5.29
C TYR A 387 2.64 12.70 4.31
N VAL A 388 3.16 12.23 3.18
CA VAL A 388 2.37 11.49 2.20
C VAL A 388 1.90 10.19 2.83
N VAL A 389 0.63 9.85 2.61
CA VAL A 389 0.00 8.60 3.06
C VAL A 389 -0.34 7.77 1.84
N PRO A 390 0.56 6.90 1.35
CA PRO A 390 0.26 6.05 0.20
C PRO A 390 -0.93 5.14 0.54
N TRP A 391 -2.06 5.36 -0.13
CA TRP A 391 -3.32 4.77 0.31
C TRP A 391 -3.30 3.24 0.37
N GLU A 392 -2.76 2.58 -0.66
CA GLU A 392 -2.70 1.12 -0.69
C GLU A 392 -1.80 0.55 0.41
N ALA A 393 -0.70 1.24 0.74
CA ALA A 393 0.15 0.85 1.86
C ALA A 393 -0.58 1.02 3.20
N PHE A 394 -1.36 2.10 3.36
CA PHE A 394 -2.18 2.32 4.54
C PHE A 394 -3.31 1.29 4.66
N ARG A 395 -4.01 0.96 3.56
CA ARG A 395 -5.07 -0.06 3.53
C ARG A 395 -4.52 -1.42 3.95
N ALA A 396 -3.40 -1.85 3.35
CA ALA A 396 -2.74 -3.09 3.72
C ALA A 396 -2.31 -3.09 5.20
N LEU A 397 -1.78 -1.97 5.69
CA LEU A 397 -1.42 -1.82 7.09
C LEU A 397 -2.65 -1.87 8.01
N ALA A 398 -3.80 -1.32 7.61
CA ALA A 398 -5.03 -1.37 8.40
C ALA A 398 -5.63 -2.79 8.48
N GLU A 399 -5.56 -3.55 7.38
CA GLU A 399 -6.00 -4.95 7.32
C GLU A 399 -5.27 -5.85 8.33
N ASP A 400 -3.98 -5.58 8.56
CA ASP A 400 -3.17 -6.24 9.59
C ASP A 400 -3.72 -6.06 11.02
N PHE A 401 -4.51 -5.01 11.25
CA PHE A 401 -5.18 -4.71 12.52
C PHE A 401 -6.68 -5.04 12.50
N ASN A 402 -7.14 -5.89 11.55
CA ASN A 402 -8.53 -6.30 11.38
C ASN A 402 -9.48 -5.13 11.07
N LEU A 403 -8.97 -4.08 10.42
CA LEU A 403 -9.78 -2.98 9.91
C LEU A 403 -9.98 -3.21 8.41
N GLU A 404 -11.24 -3.33 7.99
CA GLU A 404 -11.59 -3.50 6.58
C GLU A 404 -12.18 -2.20 6.03
N LEU A 405 -11.70 -1.80 4.86
CA LEU A 405 -12.16 -0.59 4.19
C LEU A 405 -13.60 -0.77 3.70
N GLN A 406 -14.49 0.15 4.06
CA GLN A 406 -15.89 0.15 3.61
C GLN A 406 -16.26 1.40 2.81
N TYR A 407 -15.52 2.49 3.00
CA TYR A 407 -15.76 3.75 2.30
C TYR A 407 -14.45 4.49 2.09
N ARG A 408 -14.21 4.94 0.86
CA ARG A 408 -13.18 5.91 0.51
C ARG A 408 -13.73 6.74 -0.64
N LYS A 409 -13.83 8.07 -0.46
CA LYS A 409 -14.24 8.98 -1.54
C LYS A 409 -13.60 10.36 -1.39
N PRO A 410 -13.15 10.99 -2.50
CA PRO A 410 -12.80 12.41 -2.54
C PRO A 410 -13.95 13.31 -2.08
N PHE A 411 -13.64 14.50 -1.58
CA PHE A 411 -14.67 15.40 -1.04
C PHE A 411 -15.73 15.82 -2.08
N ARG A 412 -15.35 16.01 -3.35
CA ARG A 412 -16.30 16.28 -4.43
C ARG A 412 -17.34 15.18 -4.61
N GLU A 413 -16.92 13.93 -4.59
CA GLU A 413 -17.83 12.79 -4.70
C GLU A 413 -18.72 12.66 -3.46
N VAL A 414 -18.19 12.97 -2.27
CA VAL A 414 -19.01 13.04 -1.04
C VAL A 414 -20.11 14.10 -1.19
N TRP A 415 -19.79 15.25 -1.79
CA TRP A 415 -20.77 16.28 -2.10
C TRP A 415 -21.83 15.80 -3.08
N GLU A 416 -21.44 15.25 -4.23
CA GLU A 416 -22.37 14.78 -5.25
C GLU A 416 -23.29 13.68 -4.74
N GLU A 417 -22.78 12.77 -3.90
CA GLU A 417 -23.58 11.69 -3.31
C GLU A 417 -24.59 12.19 -2.27
N GLN A 418 -24.26 13.24 -1.51
CA GLN A 418 -25.02 13.61 -0.30
C GLN A 418 -25.76 14.95 -0.40
N LYS A 419 -25.55 15.73 -1.47
CA LYS A 419 -26.22 17.03 -1.66
C LYS A 419 -27.75 16.92 -1.73
N ASP A 420 -28.28 15.80 -2.22
CA ASP A 420 -29.73 15.60 -2.41
C ASP A 420 -30.35 14.74 -1.29
N ASP A 421 -29.59 14.39 -0.25
CA ASP A 421 -30.10 13.65 0.89
C ASP A 421 -31.13 14.50 1.69
N PRO A 422 -32.25 13.90 2.14
CA PRO A 422 -33.32 14.63 2.84
C PRO A 422 -32.87 15.34 4.13
N ILE A 423 -31.79 14.89 4.76
CA ILE A 423 -31.26 15.45 6.02
C ILE A 423 -30.04 16.33 5.73
N LEU A 424 -29.13 15.87 4.88
CA LEU A 424 -27.84 16.55 4.63
C LEU A 424 -27.94 17.67 3.59
N GLY A 425 -28.88 17.57 2.65
CA GLY A 425 -29.18 18.60 1.67
C GLY A 425 -29.57 19.93 2.34
N PRO A 426 -30.63 19.97 3.19
CA PRO A 426 -30.99 21.18 3.92
C PRO A 426 -29.87 21.68 4.86
N LEU A 427 -29.05 20.78 5.40
CA LEU A 427 -27.90 21.16 6.21
C LEU A 427 -26.85 21.96 5.41
N SER A 428 -26.66 21.65 4.12
CA SER A 428 -25.74 22.40 3.25
C SER A 428 -26.15 23.87 3.08
N GLU A 429 -27.45 24.17 3.07
CA GLU A 429 -27.99 25.53 3.00
C GLU A 429 -27.79 26.28 4.33
N VAL A 430 -28.09 25.61 5.44
CA VAL A 430 -27.90 26.17 6.80
C VAL A 430 -26.41 26.48 7.05
N MET A 431 -25.53 25.64 6.52
CA MET A 431 -24.08 25.79 6.63
C MET A 431 -23.49 26.75 5.59
N LYS A 432 -24.32 27.35 4.72
CA LYS A 432 -23.91 28.28 3.66
C LYS A 432 -22.89 27.68 2.68
N VAL A 433 -23.04 26.39 2.39
CA VAL A 433 -22.25 25.70 1.35
C VAL A 433 -22.89 25.91 -0.02
N ARG A 434 -24.23 25.83 -0.08
CA ARG A 434 -25.02 26.18 -1.26
C ARG A 434 -25.99 27.30 -0.99
N ASP A 435 -26.31 28.04 -2.03
CA ASP A 435 -27.34 29.06 -2.00
C ASP A 435 -28.73 28.43 -1.90
N ARG A 436 -29.58 29.01 -1.04
CA ARG A 436 -30.92 28.48 -0.74
C ARG A 436 -31.90 28.62 -1.90
N ASN A 437 -31.72 29.63 -2.75
CA ASN A 437 -32.67 29.97 -3.81
C ASN A 437 -32.25 29.40 -5.16
N THR A 438 -30.95 29.40 -5.43
CA THR A 438 -30.38 28.96 -6.72
C THR A 438 -29.77 27.56 -6.67
N GLY A 439 -29.52 27.01 -5.48
CA GLY A 439 -28.86 25.71 -5.31
C GLY A 439 -27.39 25.68 -5.70
N ARG A 440 -26.83 26.81 -6.15
CA ARG A 440 -25.43 26.91 -6.59
C ARG A 440 -24.47 26.86 -5.40
N LEU A 441 -23.33 26.20 -5.56
CA LEU A 441 -22.23 26.23 -4.60
C LEU A 441 -21.74 27.67 -4.38
N LEU A 442 -21.60 28.05 -3.11
CA LEU A 442 -21.05 29.35 -2.69
C LEU A 442 -19.52 29.32 -2.54
N THR A 443 -18.93 28.13 -2.61
CA THR A 443 -17.49 27.89 -2.61
C THR A 443 -16.92 28.19 -4.00
N SER A 444 -15.81 28.92 -4.08
CA SER A 444 -15.14 29.16 -5.36
C SER A 444 -14.48 27.89 -5.91
N GLU A 445 -14.20 27.82 -7.21
CA GLU A 445 -13.48 26.68 -7.80
C GLU A 445 -12.07 26.51 -7.20
N GLU A 446 -11.37 27.61 -6.89
CA GLU A 446 -10.06 27.55 -6.21
C GLU A 446 -10.16 27.01 -4.77
N GLU A 447 -11.24 27.34 -4.05
CA GLU A 447 -11.51 26.79 -2.73
C GLU A 447 -11.90 25.30 -2.82
N LEU A 448 -12.64 24.90 -3.87
CA LEU A 448 -13.00 23.51 -4.10
C LEU A 448 -11.77 22.67 -4.46
N GLU A 449 -10.85 23.17 -5.27
CA GLU A 449 -9.59 22.48 -5.57
C GLU A 449 -8.78 22.19 -4.29
N ALA A 450 -8.72 23.16 -3.36
CA ALA A 450 -8.09 22.97 -2.06
C ALA A 450 -8.83 21.94 -1.17
N ALA A 451 -10.15 21.81 -1.32
CA ALA A 451 -10.95 20.82 -0.62
C ALA A 451 -10.79 19.41 -1.22
N ASP A 452 -10.71 19.32 -2.55
CA ASP A 452 -10.58 18.08 -3.33
C ASP A 452 -9.21 17.42 -3.13
N PHE A 453 -8.23 18.15 -2.62
CA PHE A 453 -6.98 17.59 -2.10
C PHE A 453 -7.19 16.51 -1.02
N TYR A 454 -8.35 16.52 -0.35
CA TYR A 454 -8.69 15.58 0.72
C TYR A 454 -9.73 14.55 0.27
N HIS A 455 -9.62 13.35 0.84
CA HIS A 455 -10.66 12.34 0.77
C HIS A 455 -11.12 11.92 2.16
N ALA A 456 -12.32 11.36 2.21
CA ALA A 456 -12.95 10.79 3.38
C ALA A 456 -12.86 9.27 3.36
N PHE A 457 -12.71 8.64 4.52
CA PHE A 457 -12.74 7.18 4.61
C PHE A 457 -13.49 6.65 5.85
N CYS A 458 -13.88 5.39 5.77
CA CYS A 458 -14.43 4.60 6.88
C CYS A 458 -13.95 3.15 6.81
N PHE A 459 -13.36 2.68 7.90
CA PHE A 459 -13.06 1.26 8.12
C PHE A 459 -13.97 0.67 9.20
N TYR A 460 -14.26 -0.62 9.07
CA TYR A 460 -14.96 -1.39 10.10
C TYR A 460 -14.02 -2.39 10.73
N LYS A 461 -14.10 -2.53 12.06
CA LYS A 461 -13.36 -3.57 12.78
C LYS A 461 -14.08 -4.91 12.65
N MET A 462 -13.45 -5.88 12.01
CA MET A 462 -14.07 -7.18 11.71
C MET A 462 -14.02 -8.16 12.88
N ASP A 463 -14.97 -9.11 12.88
CA ASP A 463 -14.97 -10.30 13.74
C ASP A 463 -14.73 -11.55 12.88
N ARG A 464 -13.53 -12.14 12.94
CA ARG A 464 -13.15 -13.31 12.11
C ARG A 464 -13.94 -14.60 12.43
N VAL A 465 -14.97 -14.57 13.30
CA VAL A 465 -15.82 -15.72 13.62
C VAL A 465 -17.11 -15.76 12.77
N ALA A 466 -17.48 -14.69 12.06
CA ALA A 466 -18.80 -14.57 11.41
C ALA A 466 -18.89 -15.09 9.95
N GLU A 467 -17.80 -15.52 9.32
CA GLU A 467 -17.80 -15.89 7.89
C GLU A 467 -18.41 -17.26 7.56
N VAL A 468 -18.68 -18.11 8.56
CA VAL A 468 -19.39 -19.38 8.31
C VAL A 468 -20.88 -19.20 8.61
N GLY A 469 -21.61 -18.49 7.73
CA GLY A 469 -23.07 -18.66 7.70
C GLY A 469 -23.99 -17.45 7.47
N ARG A 470 -23.54 -16.33 6.90
CA ARG A 470 -24.48 -15.27 6.46
C ARG A 470 -24.43 -15.01 4.96
N SER A 471 -25.34 -15.64 4.24
CA SER A 471 -25.91 -15.09 3.01
C SER A 471 -26.76 -13.87 3.38
N PHE A 472 -26.42 -12.69 2.86
CA PHE A 472 -27.18 -11.45 3.06
C PHE A 472 -28.54 -11.48 2.32
N PRO A 473 -29.60 -10.87 2.88
CA PRO A 473 -30.89 -10.76 2.19
C PRO A 473 -30.83 -9.60 1.19
N GLY A 474 -31.03 -9.92 -0.09
CA GLY A 474 -31.27 -8.95 -1.15
C GLY A 474 -32.57 -8.17 -0.93
N LYS A 475 -32.56 -6.90 -1.35
CA LYS A 475 -33.68 -5.96 -1.39
C LYS A 475 -34.93 -6.62 -2.01
N ARG A 476 -36.08 -6.53 -1.33
CA ARG A 476 -37.40 -6.84 -1.91
C ARG A 476 -38.00 -5.56 -2.48
N ASP A 477 -38.07 -5.49 -3.81
CA ASP A 477 -38.96 -4.57 -4.49
C ASP A 477 -40.39 -5.15 -4.55
N ARG A 478 -41.36 -4.28 -4.29
CA ARG A 478 -42.81 -4.56 -4.39
C ARG A 478 -43.24 -4.44 -5.86
N ALA A 479 -43.89 -5.47 -6.42
CA ALA A 479 -45.07 -5.32 -7.29
C ALA A 479 -45.73 -6.67 -7.68
N SER A 480 -47.07 -6.67 -7.62
CA SER A 480 -48.10 -7.45 -8.36
C SER A 480 -48.14 -9.00 -8.33
N LYS A 481 -49.26 -9.52 -7.77
CA LYS A 481 -49.98 -10.77 -8.11
C LYS A 481 -50.78 -10.60 -9.44
N PRO A 482 -51.36 -11.62 -10.13
CA PRO A 482 -52.01 -12.86 -9.61
C PRO A 482 -51.87 -14.17 -10.45
N GLU A 483 -51.86 -15.38 -9.84
CA GLU A 483 -52.89 -16.48 -9.82
C GLU A 483 -52.33 -17.82 -10.44
N PRO A 484 -52.82 -19.02 -10.06
CA PRO A 484 -52.21 -20.36 -10.31
C PRO A 484 -53.05 -21.20 -11.33
N PRO A 485 -53.00 -22.56 -11.43
CA PRO A 485 -52.03 -23.60 -11.05
C PRO A 485 -51.64 -24.57 -12.21
N CYS A 486 -50.61 -25.42 -12.08
CA CYS A 486 -50.69 -26.86 -12.48
C CYS A 486 -49.48 -27.68 -11.99
N ALA A 487 -49.75 -28.94 -11.65
CA ALA A 487 -48.84 -29.97 -11.19
C ALA A 487 -47.95 -30.53 -12.31
N SER A 488 -46.74 -31.02 -11.98
CA SER A 488 -46.40 -32.46 -11.96
C SER A 488 -44.87 -32.70 -11.96
N ALA A 489 -44.46 -33.65 -11.10
CA ALA A 489 -43.39 -34.64 -11.24
C ALA A 489 -41.97 -34.27 -11.77
N LEU A 490 -40.92 -34.56 -10.99
CA LEU A 490 -39.97 -35.68 -11.24
C LEU A 490 -38.68 -35.60 -10.37
N HIS A 491 -38.50 -36.67 -9.60
CA HIS A 491 -37.27 -37.45 -9.36
C HIS A 491 -35.90 -36.79 -9.01
N HIS A 492 -35.41 -37.26 -7.85
CA HIS A 492 -34.01 -37.37 -7.42
C HIS A 492 -33.03 -37.83 -8.52
N LEU A 493 -31.85 -37.20 -8.59
CA LEU A 493 -30.58 -37.93 -8.75
C LEU A 493 -29.39 -37.11 -8.20
N ARG A 494 -28.72 -37.67 -7.17
CA ARG A 494 -27.43 -37.22 -6.63
C ARG A 494 -26.31 -37.61 -7.59
N ILE A 495 -25.37 -36.69 -7.85
CA ILE A 495 -24.11 -36.98 -8.56
C ILE A 495 -22.93 -36.82 -7.59
N HIS A 496 -22.09 -37.86 -7.55
CA HIS A 496 -20.87 -38.02 -6.79
C HIS A 496 -19.72 -37.13 -7.31
N THR A 497 -18.93 -36.56 -6.40
CA THR A 497 -17.59 -36.00 -6.67
C THR A 497 -16.51 -36.89 -6.03
N PRO A 498 -15.42 -37.29 -6.73
CA PRO A 498 -14.29 -37.97 -6.12
C PRO A 498 -13.26 -36.98 -5.56
N HIS A 499 -12.68 -37.34 -4.41
CA HIS A 499 -11.72 -36.56 -3.62
C HIS A 499 -10.29 -36.56 -4.19
N THR A 500 -9.60 -35.48 -3.83
CA THR A 500 -8.25 -35.03 -4.14
C THR A 500 -7.14 -36.02 -3.75
N PHE A 501 -6.21 -36.24 -4.67
CA PHE A 501 -4.94 -36.95 -4.51
C PHE A 501 -3.94 -36.13 -3.66
N LEU A 502 -3.36 -36.75 -2.63
CA LEU A 502 -2.17 -36.28 -1.92
C LEU A 502 -0.99 -37.18 -2.32
N LEU A 503 0.00 -36.61 -3.02
CA LEU A 503 1.24 -37.27 -3.40
C LEU A 503 2.14 -37.48 -2.16
N HIS A 504 2.31 -38.72 -1.72
CA HIS A 504 3.43 -39.13 -0.88
C HIS A 504 4.57 -39.60 -1.79
N VAL A 505 5.67 -38.82 -1.84
CA VAL A 505 6.95 -39.27 -2.39
C VAL A 505 7.68 -39.99 -1.26
N GLN A 506 7.76 -41.32 -1.32
CA GLN A 506 8.57 -42.13 -0.41
C GLN A 506 9.80 -42.65 -1.20
N LEU A 507 10.97 -42.08 -0.92
CA LEU A 507 12.27 -42.68 -1.28
C LEU A 507 12.59 -43.82 -0.30
N PRO A 508 13.12 -44.97 -0.74
CA PRO A 508 13.54 -46.02 0.18
C PRO A 508 15.02 -45.85 0.56
N LEU A 509 15.30 -45.69 1.85
CA LEU A 509 16.60 -46.01 2.44
C LEU A 509 16.44 -47.26 3.30
N ASN A 510 17.04 -48.34 2.81
CA ASN A 510 17.35 -49.53 3.60
C ASN A 510 18.34 -49.16 4.71
N LEU A 511 18.16 -49.68 5.93
CA LEU A 511 19.19 -50.40 6.70
C LEU A 511 18.66 -50.78 8.10
N ILE A 512 19.05 -51.99 8.53
CA ILE A 512 19.19 -52.48 9.92
C ILE A 512 18.01 -53.27 10.54
N SER A 513 18.12 -54.59 10.40
CA SER A 513 18.07 -55.65 11.43
C SER A 513 16.78 -55.94 12.23
N ARG A 514 16.24 -57.16 12.02
CA ARG A 514 15.43 -57.93 13.00
C ARG A 514 16.31 -58.46 14.15
N PRO A 515 15.76 -58.87 15.32
CA PRO A 515 15.17 -60.21 15.53
C PRO A 515 13.84 -60.19 16.34
N SER A 516 12.78 -60.91 15.94
CA SER A 516 12.37 -62.30 16.27
C SER A 516 11.74 -62.53 17.66
N ALA A 517 10.48 -62.98 17.66
CA ALA A 517 9.72 -63.84 18.62
C ALA A 517 8.24 -63.38 18.61
N SER A 518 7.17 -64.20 18.63
CA SER A 518 6.95 -65.64 18.71
C SER A 518 5.48 -65.91 18.31
N GLN A 519 5.19 -67.10 17.78
CA GLN A 519 3.85 -67.61 17.41
C GLN A 519 3.00 -68.00 18.63
N SER A 520 1.67 -67.80 18.51
CA SER A 520 0.53 -68.59 19.04
C SER A 520 -0.68 -67.63 19.13
N ASP A 521 -1.94 -67.88 18.75
CA ASP A 521 -2.69 -69.08 18.42
C ASP A 521 -3.97 -68.68 17.66
N LYS A 522 -4.59 -69.64 16.96
CA LYS A 522 -5.84 -69.51 16.22
C LYS A 522 -7.06 -69.30 17.13
N LYS A 523 -8.04 -68.51 16.67
CA LYS A 523 -9.48 -68.86 16.70
C LYS A 523 -10.31 -67.93 15.79
N GLU A 524 -10.96 -68.53 14.80
CA GLU A 524 -12.08 -67.94 14.05
C GLU A 524 -13.29 -67.74 14.97
N THR A 525 -14.01 -66.63 14.78
CA THR A 525 -15.48 -66.52 14.54
C THR A 525 -15.93 -65.10 14.92
N GLY A 526 -16.65 -64.41 14.04
CA GLY A 526 -17.30 -63.15 14.39
C GLY A 526 -17.44 -62.20 13.21
N ASN A 527 -18.55 -62.34 12.50
CA ASN A 527 -18.98 -61.49 11.41
C ASN A 527 -19.48 -60.15 11.96
N ASP A 528 -18.68 -59.09 11.89
CA ASP A 528 -19.13 -57.72 12.15
C ASP A 528 -18.68 -56.79 11.01
N ASN A 529 -19.68 -56.30 10.27
CA ASN A 529 -19.55 -55.26 9.26
C ASN A 529 -19.09 -53.94 9.91
N LEU A 530 -17.78 -53.70 9.96
CA LEU A 530 -17.24 -52.39 10.31
C LEU A 530 -17.30 -51.48 9.08
N LYS A 531 -18.38 -50.69 8.97
CA LYS A 531 -18.41 -49.53 8.08
C LYS A 531 -17.32 -48.54 8.53
N LEU A 532 -16.21 -48.50 7.80
CA LEU A 532 -15.20 -47.45 7.91
C LEU A 532 -15.75 -46.16 7.30
N ASP A 533 -16.41 -45.34 8.12
CA ASP A 533 -16.76 -43.96 7.79
C ASP A 533 -15.48 -43.12 7.72
N PHE A 534 -14.89 -43.03 6.53
CA PHE A 534 -13.78 -42.11 6.25
C PHE A 534 -14.34 -40.70 6.01
N SER A 535 -14.48 -39.93 7.09
CA SER A 535 -14.76 -38.48 7.02
C SER A 535 -13.44 -37.71 7.16
N PRO A 536 -12.94 -37.03 6.10
CA PRO A 536 -11.68 -36.26 6.14
C PRO A 536 -11.66 -35.21 7.26
N SER A 537 -12.85 -34.71 7.61
CA SER A 537 -13.07 -33.70 8.64
C SER A 537 -12.65 -34.17 10.05
N ARG A 538 -12.69 -35.48 10.34
CA ARG A 538 -12.30 -36.01 11.67
C ARG A 538 -10.79 -36.22 11.81
N TYR A 539 -10.08 -36.51 10.72
CA TYR A 539 -8.62 -36.71 10.75
C TYR A 539 -7.83 -35.40 10.76
N ILE A 540 -8.32 -34.36 10.07
CA ILE A 540 -7.70 -33.03 10.16
C ILE A 540 -7.95 -32.42 11.54
N LEU A 541 -9.14 -32.64 12.14
CA LEU A 541 -9.39 -32.21 13.52
C LEU A 541 -8.57 -33.01 14.54
N SER A 542 -8.37 -34.32 14.37
CA SER A 542 -7.61 -35.13 15.34
C SER A 542 -6.12 -34.77 15.38
N LEU A 543 -5.54 -34.32 14.25
CA LEU A 543 -4.17 -33.78 14.19
C LEU A 543 -4.01 -32.49 15.00
N PHE A 544 -5.05 -31.68 15.17
CA PHE A 544 -4.98 -30.43 15.94
C PHE A 544 -5.51 -30.55 17.38
N VAL A 545 -6.42 -31.50 17.64
CA VAL A 545 -7.12 -31.64 18.92
C VAL A 545 -6.38 -32.58 19.90
N GLY A 546 -5.52 -33.50 19.42
CA GLY A 546 -4.82 -34.47 20.27
C GLY A 546 -3.29 -34.33 20.37
N SER A 547 -2.68 -33.34 19.72
CA SER A 547 -1.24 -33.33 19.47
C SER A 547 -0.43 -32.65 20.59
N SER A 548 0.75 -33.21 20.88
CA SER A 548 1.62 -32.79 21.99
C SER A 548 2.13 -31.36 21.81
N LYS A 549 2.59 -30.72 22.89
CA LYS A 549 3.11 -29.34 22.85
C LYS A 549 4.24 -29.16 21.82
N ALA A 550 5.06 -30.20 21.62
CA ALA A 550 6.16 -30.19 20.66
C ALA A 550 5.65 -30.23 19.21
N ASP A 551 4.67 -31.08 18.92
CA ASP A 551 4.09 -31.19 17.59
C ASP A 551 3.36 -29.91 17.16
N LYS A 552 2.71 -29.23 18.12
CA LYS A 552 2.10 -27.91 17.89
C LYS A 552 3.15 -26.84 17.60
N MET A 553 4.29 -26.85 18.30
CA MET A 553 5.39 -25.92 18.02
C MET A 553 6.02 -26.16 16.64
N VAL A 554 6.16 -27.42 16.22
CA VAL A 554 6.66 -27.78 14.88
C VAL A 554 5.66 -27.39 13.80
N ALA A 555 4.36 -27.64 14.01
CA ALA A 555 3.30 -27.23 13.08
C ALA A 555 3.22 -25.71 12.95
N ASP A 556 3.28 -24.96 14.06
CA ASP A 556 3.30 -23.50 14.04
C ASP A 556 4.55 -22.97 13.30
N ALA A 557 5.74 -23.53 13.59
CA ALA A 557 6.97 -23.14 12.90
C ALA A 557 6.91 -23.41 11.39
N LEU A 558 6.25 -24.50 10.96
CA LEU A 558 6.06 -24.81 9.55
C LEU A 558 5.05 -23.86 8.89
N VAL A 559 3.92 -23.58 9.55
CA VAL A 559 2.84 -22.73 9.02
C VAL A 559 3.28 -21.27 8.87
N TYR A 560 4.09 -20.77 9.81
CA TYR A 560 4.60 -19.39 9.78
C TYR A 560 5.95 -19.27 9.05
N HIS A 561 6.45 -20.33 8.40
CA HIS A 561 7.71 -20.26 7.69
C HIS A 561 7.58 -19.33 6.46
N PRO A 562 8.54 -18.44 6.18
CA PRO A 562 8.50 -17.54 5.03
C PRO A 562 8.27 -18.23 3.68
N THR A 563 8.73 -19.48 3.53
CA THR A 563 8.49 -20.28 2.31
C THR A 563 7.03 -20.68 2.13
N VAL A 564 6.25 -20.85 3.21
CA VAL A 564 4.81 -21.13 3.12
C VAL A 564 4.07 -19.87 2.69
N SER A 565 4.42 -18.70 3.24
CA SER A 565 3.88 -17.42 2.77
C SER A 565 4.22 -17.16 1.30
N HIS A 566 5.45 -17.47 0.88
CA HIS A 566 5.87 -17.36 -0.53
C HIS A 566 5.11 -18.33 -1.44
N TYR A 567 4.96 -19.59 -1.02
CA TYR A 567 4.14 -20.57 -1.73
C TYR A 567 2.69 -20.13 -1.87
N LEU A 568 2.10 -19.55 -0.82
CA LEU A 568 0.73 -19.04 -0.87
C LEU A 568 0.59 -17.89 -1.88
N LYS A 569 1.56 -16.96 -1.95
CA LYS A 569 1.60 -15.92 -2.98
C LYS A 569 1.72 -16.51 -4.38
N PHE A 570 2.58 -17.51 -4.57
CA PHE A 570 2.75 -18.19 -5.86
C PHE A 570 1.47 -18.90 -6.32
N VAL A 571 0.86 -19.71 -5.43
CA VAL A 571 -0.35 -20.45 -5.73
C VAL A 571 -1.57 -19.54 -5.83
N ALA A 572 -1.55 -18.31 -5.29
CA ALA A 572 -2.65 -17.37 -5.50
C ALA A 572 -2.77 -16.93 -6.97
N THR A 573 -1.68 -16.89 -7.73
CA THR A 573 -1.68 -16.50 -9.15
C THR A 573 -2.23 -17.60 -10.07
N THR A 574 -3.01 -17.24 -11.09
CA THR A 574 -3.55 -18.27 -12.01
C THR A 574 -2.44 -18.81 -12.92
N VAL A 575 -1.45 -17.97 -13.27
CA VAL A 575 -0.30 -18.38 -14.08
C VAL A 575 0.68 -19.27 -13.32
N GLY A 576 0.92 -19.03 -12.02
CA GLY A 576 1.70 -19.97 -11.20
C GLY A 576 1.09 -21.37 -11.23
N ARG A 577 -0.23 -21.48 -11.07
CA ARG A 577 -0.98 -22.75 -11.20
C ARG A 577 -0.90 -23.33 -12.61
N ASP A 578 -1.07 -22.53 -13.67
CA ASP A 578 -0.98 -23.03 -15.06
C ASP A 578 0.41 -23.61 -15.36
N LYS A 579 1.50 -22.93 -14.98
CA LYS A 579 2.87 -23.39 -15.24
C LYS A 579 3.21 -24.68 -14.48
N VAL A 580 2.69 -24.84 -13.25
CA VAL A 580 2.79 -26.12 -12.52
C VAL A 580 2.03 -27.23 -13.24
N LEU A 581 0.78 -26.98 -13.65
CA LEU A 581 -0.01 -27.95 -14.40
C LEU A 581 0.65 -28.30 -15.75
N ARG A 582 1.27 -27.32 -16.43
CA ARG A 582 2.06 -27.51 -17.67
C ARG A 582 3.21 -28.47 -17.42
N THR A 583 3.96 -28.23 -16.35
CA THR A 583 5.10 -29.07 -15.94
C THR A 583 4.65 -30.51 -15.71
N LEU A 584 3.58 -30.71 -14.94
CA LEU A 584 3.02 -32.04 -14.68
C LEU A 584 2.49 -32.72 -15.94
N GLN A 585 1.86 -31.96 -16.85
CA GLN A 585 1.36 -32.45 -18.13
C GLN A 585 2.49 -32.98 -19.03
N TYR A 586 3.55 -32.19 -19.27
CA TYR A 586 4.65 -32.59 -20.14
C TYR A 586 5.56 -33.64 -19.49
N PHE A 587 5.72 -33.60 -18.17
CA PHE A 587 6.44 -34.65 -17.46
C PHE A 587 5.69 -35.99 -17.54
N SER A 588 4.36 -35.96 -17.41
CA SER A 588 3.52 -37.15 -17.63
C SER A 588 3.60 -37.66 -19.07
N ARG A 589 3.71 -36.77 -20.07
CA ARG A 589 3.95 -37.15 -21.48
C ARG A 589 5.27 -37.91 -21.64
N PHE A 590 6.36 -37.41 -21.04
CA PHE A 590 7.65 -38.09 -21.04
C PHE A 590 7.58 -39.44 -20.32
N LEU A 591 6.99 -39.49 -19.12
CA LEU A 591 6.86 -40.74 -18.35
C LEU A 591 6.02 -41.80 -19.08
N ALA A 592 4.93 -41.41 -19.74
CA ALA A 592 4.12 -42.32 -20.54
C ALA A 592 4.95 -42.93 -21.68
N TRP A 593 5.73 -42.12 -22.39
CA TRP A 593 6.64 -42.58 -23.45
C TRP A 593 7.77 -43.48 -22.89
N TYR A 594 8.36 -43.12 -21.76
CA TYR A 594 9.42 -43.90 -21.12
C TYR A 594 8.93 -45.29 -20.67
N LEU A 595 7.74 -45.34 -20.07
CA LEU A 595 7.11 -46.60 -19.64
C LEU A 595 6.70 -47.48 -20.82
N TYR A 596 6.27 -46.87 -21.93
CA TYR A 596 6.01 -47.57 -23.18
C TYR A 596 7.29 -48.19 -23.76
N ARG A 597 8.38 -47.42 -23.83
CA ARG A 597 9.69 -47.90 -24.32
C ARG A 597 10.31 -48.99 -23.43
N THR A 598 10.04 -48.97 -22.13
CA THR A 598 10.51 -49.99 -21.17
C THR A 598 9.57 -51.20 -21.05
N ASN A 599 8.62 -51.35 -21.98
CA ASN A 599 7.69 -52.48 -22.12
C ASN A 599 6.89 -52.80 -20.82
N LYS A 600 6.47 -51.76 -20.09
CA LYS A 600 5.62 -51.88 -18.90
C LYS A 600 4.16 -52.11 -19.30
N PRO A 601 3.34 -52.77 -18.45
CA PRO A 601 1.95 -53.04 -18.78
C PRO A 601 1.14 -51.75 -18.97
N ALA A 602 0.12 -51.78 -19.82
CA ALA A 602 -0.73 -50.62 -20.15
C ALA A 602 -1.40 -49.99 -18.91
N SER A 603 -1.62 -50.78 -17.85
CA SER A 603 -2.11 -50.29 -16.55
C SER A 603 -1.17 -49.30 -15.87
N SER A 604 0.13 -49.38 -16.11
CA SER A 604 1.13 -48.42 -15.60
C SER A 604 1.23 -47.14 -16.44
N ILE A 605 0.80 -47.18 -17.70
CA ILE A 605 0.86 -46.03 -18.63
C ILE A 605 -0.41 -45.18 -18.53
N ALA A 606 -1.57 -45.84 -18.34
CA ALA A 606 -2.88 -45.19 -18.33
C ALA A 606 -3.00 -43.99 -17.37
N PRO A 607 -2.44 -44.00 -16.14
CA PRO A 607 -2.50 -42.84 -15.25
C PRO A 607 -1.81 -41.59 -15.84
N TYR A 608 -0.68 -41.77 -16.53
CA TYR A 608 0.09 -40.66 -17.09
C TYR A 608 -0.57 -40.07 -18.35
N GLU A 609 -1.18 -40.90 -19.18
CA GLU A 609 -2.00 -40.43 -20.31
C GLU A 609 -3.29 -39.72 -19.83
N ALA A 610 -3.94 -40.23 -18.78
CA ALA A 610 -5.08 -39.56 -18.16
C ALA A 610 -4.68 -38.20 -17.56
N THR A 611 -3.52 -38.12 -16.92
CA THR A 611 -2.97 -36.88 -16.35
C THR A 611 -2.65 -35.86 -17.44
N LYS A 612 -1.95 -36.27 -18.50
CA LYS A 612 -1.67 -35.45 -19.69
C LYS A 612 -2.95 -34.89 -20.31
N LYS A 613 -3.99 -35.71 -20.48
CA LYS A 613 -5.27 -35.28 -21.06
C LYS A 613 -6.05 -34.33 -20.15
N THR A 614 -6.19 -34.68 -18.87
CA THR A 614 -6.98 -33.91 -17.90
C THR A 614 -6.35 -32.55 -17.64
N PHE A 615 -5.05 -32.50 -17.34
CA PHE A 615 -4.35 -31.23 -17.12
C PHE A 615 -4.27 -30.39 -18.38
N GLY A 616 -4.15 -31.00 -19.57
CA GLY A 616 -4.26 -30.26 -20.84
C GLY A 616 -5.62 -29.56 -21.00
N ALA A 617 -6.72 -30.23 -20.66
CA ALA A 617 -8.06 -29.65 -20.71
C ALA A 617 -8.26 -28.55 -19.64
N THR A 618 -7.80 -28.77 -18.41
CA THR A 618 -7.89 -27.77 -17.32
C THR A 618 -7.14 -26.49 -17.68
N ARG A 619 -5.93 -26.61 -18.24
CA ARG A 619 -5.13 -25.45 -18.66
C ARG A 619 -5.75 -24.68 -19.82
N LYS A 620 -6.38 -25.40 -20.76
CA LYS A 620 -7.17 -24.76 -21.83
C LYS A 620 -8.32 -23.94 -21.25
N LEU A 621 -9.02 -24.44 -20.23
CA LEU A 621 -10.07 -23.71 -19.54
C LEU A 621 -9.54 -22.47 -18.78
N MET A 622 -8.40 -22.59 -18.10
CA MET A 622 -7.78 -21.48 -17.35
C MET A 622 -7.28 -20.33 -18.23
N ARG A 623 -7.08 -20.55 -19.53
CA ARG A 623 -6.58 -19.53 -20.48
C ARG A 623 -7.68 -18.91 -21.35
N VAL A 624 -8.95 -19.26 -21.11
CA VAL A 624 -10.09 -18.66 -21.82
C VAL A 624 -10.10 -17.15 -21.56
N GLY A 625 -10.12 -16.36 -22.64
CA GLY A 625 -10.08 -14.89 -22.57
C GLY A 625 -8.68 -14.26 -22.72
N LYS A 626 -7.59 -15.01 -22.49
CA LYS A 626 -6.21 -14.48 -22.58
C LYS A 626 -5.79 -13.97 -23.95
N PHE A 627 -6.53 -14.28 -25.02
CA PHE A 627 -6.24 -13.75 -26.36
C PHE A 627 -6.37 -12.22 -26.43
N VAL A 628 -7.22 -11.62 -25.58
CA VAL A 628 -7.43 -10.16 -25.53
C VAL A 628 -6.17 -9.44 -25.03
N GLU A 629 -5.47 -10.02 -24.04
CA GLU A 629 -4.21 -9.51 -23.50
C GLU A 629 -3.16 -9.41 -24.62
N HIS A 630 -2.99 -10.47 -25.42
CA HIS A 630 -2.05 -10.49 -26.52
C HIS A 630 -2.43 -9.51 -27.66
N PHE A 631 -3.73 -9.29 -27.94
CA PHE A 631 -4.14 -8.26 -28.89
C PHE A 631 -3.81 -6.85 -28.40
N ARG A 632 -4.05 -6.55 -27.12
CA ARG A 632 -3.65 -5.29 -26.50
C ARG A 632 -2.13 -5.11 -26.54
N ALA A 633 -1.36 -6.14 -26.19
CA ALA A 633 0.09 -6.10 -26.22
C ALA A 633 0.65 -5.87 -27.64
N ALA A 634 0.02 -6.45 -28.67
CA ALA A 634 0.38 -6.19 -30.06
C ALA A 634 0.12 -4.73 -30.46
N ALA A 635 -0.98 -4.12 -30.01
CA ALA A 635 -1.29 -2.72 -30.27
C ALA A 635 -0.26 -1.79 -29.59
N VAL A 636 0.02 -2.02 -28.30
CA VAL A 636 1.02 -1.25 -27.54
C VAL A 636 2.40 -1.35 -28.18
N ALA A 637 2.83 -2.54 -28.59
CA ALA A 637 4.10 -2.71 -29.30
C ALA A 637 4.12 -1.97 -30.65
N SER A 638 2.99 -1.90 -31.35
CA SER A 638 2.89 -1.14 -32.61
C SER A 638 3.01 0.37 -32.39
N ASP A 639 2.50 0.89 -31.28
CA ASP A 639 2.50 2.32 -30.97
C ASP A 639 3.85 2.82 -30.41
N ALA A 640 4.74 1.92 -29.98
CA ALA A 640 6.08 2.22 -29.48
C ALA A 640 7.03 2.70 -30.60
N LYS A 641 6.89 3.95 -31.03
CA LYS A 641 7.71 4.55 -32.11
C LYS A 641 9.18 4.81 -31.74
N THR A 642 9.51 4.78 -30.46
CA THR A 642 10.87 4.98 -29.92
C THR A 642 11.71 3.71 -29.88
N MET A 643 11.11 2.57 -30.22
CA MET A 643 11.69 1.23 -30.20
C MET A 643 12.47 0.92 -31.48
N ASP A 644 13.46 0.00 -31.43
CA ASP A 644 14.17 -0.43 -32.64
C ASP A 644 13.16 -1.02 -33.64
N PRO A 645 13.18 -0.62 -34.93
CA PRO A 645 12.21 -1.09 -35.92
C PRO A 645 12.14 -2.62 -36.04
N VAL A 646 13.27 -3.31 -35.88
CA VAL A 646 13.37 -4.78 -35.95
C VAL A 646 12.67 -5.41 -34.76
N LEU A 647 12.97 -4.94 -33.55
CA LEU A 647 12.41 -5.50 -32.35
C LEU A 647 10.93 -5.19 -32.21
N ARG A 648 10.50 -3.98 -32.59
CA ARG A 648 9.09 -3.61 -32.71
C ARG A 648 8.32 -4.55 -33.64
N PHE A 649 8.84 -4.81 -34.85
CA PHE A 649 8.19 -5.71 -35.81
C PHE A 649 8.10 -7.15 -35.27
N THR A 650 9.18 -7.65 -34.66
CA THR A 650 9.18 -8.99 -34.05
C THR A 650 8.26 -9.08 -32.83
N ALA A 651 8.13 -8.03 -32.03
CA ALA A 651 7.23 -7.98 -30.87
C ALA A 651 5.75 -8.03 -31.30
N VAL A 652 5.37 -7.24 -32.31
CA VAL A 652 4.02 -7.26 -32.89
C VAL A 652 3.72 -8.64 -33.49
N GLY A 653 4.63 -9.19 -34.29
CA GLY A 653 4.46 -10.50 -34.91
C GLY A 653 4.31 -11.63 -33.90
N ARG A 654 5.09 -11.59 -32.81
CA ARG A 654 4.99 -12.53 -31.68
C ARG A 654 3.62 -12.48 -31.01
N GLN A 655 3.19 -11.28 -30.61
CA GLN A 655 1.94 -11.10 -29.88
C GLN A 655 0.70 -11.46 -30.72
N LEU A 656 0.69 -11.10 -32.01
CA LEU A 656 -0.38 -11.53 -32.92
C LEU A 656 -0.42 -13.05 -33.12
N GLY A 657 0.74 -13.71 -33.21
CA GLY A 657 0.83 -15.17 -33.30
C GLY A 657 0.24 -15.87 -32.07
N TYR A 658 0.54 -15.36 -30.87
CA TYR A 658 -0.02 -15.87 -29.62
C TYR A 658 -1.51 -15.58 -29.47
N ALA A 659 -1.96 -14.37 -29.82
CA ALA A 659 -3.37 -13.99 -29.82
C ALA A 659 -4.20 -14.94 -30.70
N PHE A 660 -3.76 -15.18 -31.93
CA PHE A 660 -4.48 -16.05 -32.86
C PHE A 660 -4.45 -17.53 -32.42
N TYR A 661 -3.32 -18.01 -31.89
CA TYR A 661 -3.26 -19.34 -31.29
C TYR A 661 -4.28 -19.51 -30.15
N MET A 662 -4.32 -18.57 -29.20
CA MET A 662 -5.23 -18.62 -28.06
C MET A 662 -6.69 -18.50 -28.51
N LEU A 663 -6.98 -17.71 -29.54
CA LEU A 663 -8.32 -17.60 -30.13
C LEU A 663 -8.79 -18.95 -30.70
N CYS A 664 -7.94 -19.62 -31.48
CA CYS A 664 -8.20 -20.96 -31.99
C CYS A 664 -8.31 -22.01 -30.87
N ASP A 665 -7.47 -21.93 -29.84
CA ASP A 665 -7.46 -22.84 -28.69
C ASP A 665 -8.76 -22.73 -27.89
N ASN A 666 -9.24 -21.50 -27.67
CA ASN A 666 -10.47 -21.16 -26.94
C ASN A 666 -11.73 -21.60 -27.68
N ALA A 667 -11.78 -21.41 -29.01
CA ALA A 667 -12.86 -21.92 -29.85
C ALA A 667 -12.97 -23.46 -29.81
N CYS A 668 -11.91 -24.16 -29.40
CA CYS A 668 -11.87 -25.61 -29.24
C CYS A 668 -12.12 -26.10 -27.80
N VAL A 669 -12.42 -25.22 -26.83
CA VAL A 669 -12.64 -25.61 -25.41
C VAL A 669 -13.82 -26.56 -25.26
N LEU A 670 -14.96 -26.27 -25.92
CA LEU A 670 -16.17 -27.11 -25.82
C LEU A 670 -15.98 -28.51 -26.41
N ASP A 671 -15.12 -28.63 -27.42
CA ASP A 671 -14.74 -29.93 -27.99
C ASP A 671 -13.82 -30.70 -27.04
N ALA A 672 -12.83 -30.02 -26.43
CA ALA A 672 -11.89 -30.60 -25.50
C ALA A 672 -12.55 -31.11 -24.20
N THR A 673 -13.56 -30.41 -23.68
CA THR A 673 -14.36 -30.83 -22.52
C THR A 673 -15.44 -31.86 -22.87
N SER A 674 -15.58 -32.22 -24.15
CA SER A 674 -16.61 -33.13 -24.67
C SER A 674 -18.06 -32.66 -24.42
N ILE A 675 -18.26 -31.35 -24.18
CA ILE A 675 -19.58 -30.73 -24.04
C ILE A 675 -20.26 -30.63 -25.40
N ARG A 676 -19.52 -30.21 -26.43
CA ARG A 676 -20.01 -30.16 -27.81
C ARG A 676 -18.89 -30.50 -28.78
N LYS A 677 -19.00 -31.65 -29.43
CA LYS A 677 -18.04 -32.07 -30.45
C LYS A 677 -18.22 -31.26 -31.73
N SER A 678 -17.11 -30.82 -32.31
CA SER A 678 -17.10 -30.05 -33.56
C SER A 678 -16.20 -30.72 -34.59
N SER A 679 -16.72 -30.93 -35.79
CA SER A 679 -15.93 -31.44 -36.93
C SER A 679 -14.88 -30.44 -37.41
N PHE A 680 -15.01 -29.16 -37.04
CA PHE A 680 -14.05 -28.10 -37.39
C PHE A 680 -12.87 -27.98 -36.42
N ALA A 681 -12.99 -28.53 -35.20
CA ALA A 681 -11.99 -28.38 -34.14
C ALA A 681 -10.57 -28.84 -34.56
N PRO A 682 -10.37 -29.97 -35.28
CA PRO A 682 -9.03 -30.40 -35.70
C PRO A 682 -8.38 -29.43 -36.69
N ARG A 683 -9.17 -28.81 -37.58
CA ARG A 683 -8.67 -27.81 -38.55
C ARG A 683 -8.26 -26.53 -37.83
N LEU A 684 -9.09 -26.06 -36.91
CA LEU A 684 -8.83 -24.84 -36.15
C LEU A 684 -7.62 -25.00 -35.22
N LEU A 685 -7.45 -26.18 -34.61
CA LEU A 685 -6.28 -26.49 -33.81
C LEU A 685 -4.99 -26.50 -34.66
N ARG A 686 -5.05 -27.00 -35.90
CA ARG A 686 -3.92 -26.99 -36.83
C ARG A 686 -3.50 -25.58 -37.23
N GLU A 687 -4.44 -24.70 -37.54
CA GLU A 687 -4.14 -23.28 -37.80
C GLU A 687 -3.62 -22.58 -36.54
N GLY A 688 -4.15 -22.91 -35.37
CA GLY A 688 -3.61 -22.45 -34.09
C GLY A 688 -2.14 -22.82 -33.90
N TYR A 689 -1.76 -24.08 -34.17
CA TYR A 689 -0.35 -24.50 -34.08
C TYR A 689 0.56 -23.77 -35.07
N ARG A 690 0.08 -23.42 -36.27
CA ARG A 690 0.84 -22.60 -37.24
C ARG A 690 1.08 -21.19 -36.72
N ALA A 691 0.06 -20.56 -36.15
CA ALA A 691 0.19 -19.24 -35.55
C ALA A 691 1.10 -19.25 -34.32
N TRP A 692 1.02 -20.31 -33.50
CA TRP A 692 1.92 -20.47 -32.37
C TRP A 692 3.38 -20.63 -32.81
N PHE A 693 3.64 -21.44 -33.84
CA PHE A 693 4.97 -21.56 -34.44
C PHE A 693 5.49 -20.22 -34.96
N ALA A 694 4.65 -19.46 -35.67
CA ALA A 694 5.01 -18.13 -36.17
C ALA A 694 5.36 -17.17 -35.02
N GLY A 695 4.54 -17.16 -33.96
CA GLY A 695 4.77 -16.35 -32.76
C GLY A 695 6.10 -16.68 -32.07
N ILE A 696 6.42 -17.96 -31.87
CA ILE A 696 7.71 -18.39 -31.29
C ILE A 696 8.87 -18.02 -32.23
N SER A 697 8.69 -18.15 -33.54
CA SER A 697 9.75 -17.80 -34.51
C SER A 697 10.13 -16.31 -34.41
N PHE A 698 9.13 -15.43 -34.27
CA PHE A 698 9.37 -14.01 -34.00
C PHE A 698 10.01 -13.78 -32.62
N SER A 699 9.61 -14.54 -31.60
CA SER A 699 10.23 -14.49 -30.25
C SER A 699 11.72 -14.86 -30.29
N ILE A 700 12.07 -15.93 -31.00
CA ILE A 700 13.47 -16.36 -31.16
C ILE A 700 14.26 -15.30 -31.95
N ALA A 701 13.70 -14.74 -33.02
CA ALA A 701 14.36 -13.68 -33.78
C ALA A 701 14.64 -12.45 -32.92
N SER A 702 13.64 -12.02 -32.13
CA SER A 702 13.78 -10.92 -31.16
C SER A 702 14.85 -11.20 -30.10
N GLY A 703 14.83 -12.40 -29.52
CA GLY A 703 15.81 -12.83 -28.52
C GLY A 703 17.23 -12.92 -29.07
N LEU A 704 17.42 -13.40 -30.30
CA LEU A 704 18.73 -13.47 -30.95
C LEU A 704 19.29 -12.08 -31.27
N TYR A 705 18.44 -11.16 -31.75
CA TYR A 705 18.83 -9.78 -32.02
C TYR A 705 19.20 -9.04 -30.72
N SER A 706 18.37 -9.16 -29.67
CA SER A 706 18.66 -8.60 -28.35
C SER A 706 19.93 -9.17 -27.74
N TYR A 707 20.15 -10.48 -27.90
CA TYR A 707 21.37 -11.15 -27.44
C TYR A 707 22.62 -10.63 -28.15
N TYR A 708 22.55 -10.45 -29.47
CA TYR A 708 23.64 -9.87 -30.26
C TYR A 708 23.98 -8.45 -29.80
N ASN A 709 22.95 -7.60 -29.65
CA ASN A 709 23.06 -6.22 -29.20
C ASN A 709 23.71 -6.10 -27.80
N LEU A 710 23.24 -6.88 -26.84
CA LEU A 710 23.80 -6.95 -25.49
C LEU A 710 25.25 -7.48 -25.48
N LEU A 711 25.59 -8.44 -26.34
CA LEU A 711 26.95 -8.92 -26.46
C LEU A 711 27.92 -7.85 -27.00
N GLN A 712 27.48 -7.03 -27.96
CA GLN A 712 28.30 -5.93 -28.46
C GLN A 712 28.56 -4.90 -27.35
N HIS A 713 27.53 -4.55 -26.56
CA HIS A 713 27.66 -3.63 -25.44
C HIS A 713 28.56 -4.18 -24.32
N SER A 714 28.46 -5.48 -24.03
CA SER A 714 29.34 -6.14 -23.06
C SER A 714 30.82 -6.08 -23.47
N LYS A 715 31.13 -6.26 -24.75
CA LYS A 715 32.50 -6.19 -25.27
C LYS A 715 33.09 -4.77 -25.17
N THR A 716 32.28 -3.75 -25.49
CA THR A 716 32.68 -2.33 -25.41
C THR A 716 32.93 -1.86 -23.97
N ILE A 717 32.18 -2.38 -23.01
CA ILE A 717 32.36 -2.04 -21.59
C ILE A 717 33.61 -2.72 -21.02
N THR A 718 33.86 -3.98 -21.39
CA THR A 718 34.99 -4.79 -20.89
C THR A 718 36.35 -4.27 -21.37
N SER A 719 36.42 -3.56 -22.50
CA SER A 719 37.67 -2.96 -22.99
C SER A 719 38.07 -1.66 -22.27
N SER A 720 37.22 -1.12 -21.38
CA SER A 720 37.48 0.13 -20.65
C SER A 720 37.75 -0.11 -19.16
N SER A 721 38.85 0.44 -18.63
CA SER A 721 39.35 0.19 -17.26
C SER A 721 38.81 1.20 -16.23
N ASP A 722 37.49 1.36 -16.14
CA ASP A 722 36.84 2.37 -15.27
C ASP A 722 36.06 1.72 -14.09
N PRO A 723 36.26 2.15 -12.82
CA PRO A 723 35.65 1.52 -11.65
C PRO A 723 34.13 1.76 -11.49
N GLU A 724 33.54 2.77 -12.14
CA GLU A 724 32.08 3.02 -12.11
C GLU A 724 31.26 1.96 -12.88
N LYS A 725 31.90 1.21 -13.80
CA LYS A 725 31.23 0.25 -14.69
C LYS A 725 30.97 -1.13 -14.06
N VAL A 726 31.35 -1.35 -12.81
CA VAL A 726 31.09 -2.63 -12.10
C VAL A 726 29.59 -2.85 -11.88
N VAL A 727 28.83 -1.77 -11.64
CA VAL A 727 27.36 -1.84 -11.47
C VAL A 727 26.67 -2.08 -12.81
N GLU A 728 27.14 -1.41 -13.88
CA GLU A 728 26.62 -1.58 -15.25
C GLU A 728 26.88 -2.99 -15.77
N THR A 729 28.07 -3.55 -15.53
CA THR A 729 28.42 -4.92 -15.90
C THR A 729 27.48 -5.94 -15.23
N LYS A 730 27.13 -5.74 -13.96
CA LYS A 730 26.19 -6.61 -13.24
C LYS A 730 24.76 -6.50 -13.78
N LYS A 731 24.32 -5.31 -14.19
CA LYS A 731 23.00 -5.09 -14.81
C LYS A 731 22.93 -5.80 -16.17
N LEU A 732 23.92 -5.57 -17.03
CA LEU A 732 24.02 -6.19 -18.35
C LEU A 732 24.09 -7.72 -18.24
N GLN A 733 24.86 -8.26 -17.27
CA GLN A 733 24.90 -9.70 -17.02
C GLN A 733 23.52 -10.28 -16.64
N LYS A 734 22.71 -9.52 -15.89
CA LYS A 734 21.35 -9.92 -15.51
C LYS A 734 20.42 -9.93 -16.73
N GLU A 735 20.51 -8.91 -17.59
CA GLU A 735 19.74 -8.81 -18.85
C GLU A 735 20.09 -9.93 -19.81
N LEU A 736 21.39 -10.18 -20.00
CA LEU A 736 21.91 -11.25 -20.85
C LEU A 736 21.46 -12.63 -20.35
N ASN A 737 21.49 -12.86 -19.04
CA ASN A 737 20.99 -14.11 -18.45
C ASN A 737 19.47 -14.27 -18.65
N ALA A 738 18.69 -13.18 -18.59
CA ALA A 738 17.25 -13.22 -18.84
C ALA A 738 16.95 -13.61 -20.30
N VAL A 739 17.60 -12.95 -21.27
CA VAL A 739 17.45 -13.26 -22.70
C VAL A 739 17.86 -14.71 -23.01
N LYS A 740 18.94 -15.21 -22.41
CA LYS A 740 19.36 -16.61 -22.54
C LYS A 740 18.31 -17.60 -22.04
N VAL A 741 17.74 -17.36 -20.86
CA VAL A 741 16.70 -18.24 -20.29
C VAL A 741 15.47 -18.26 -21.21
N GLN A 742 15.08 -17.11 -21.76
CA GLN A 742 13.95 -17.01 -22.69
C GLN A 742 14.23 -17.77 -24.00
N LEU A 743 15.41 -17.56 -24.61
CA LEU A 743 15.81 -18.26 -25.82
C LEU A 743 15.81 -19.78 -25.64
N ILE A 744 16.31 -20.28 -24.50
CA ILE A 744 16.29 -21.72 -24.18
C ILE A 744 14.84 -22.21 -24.06
N SER A 745 13.96 -21.43 -23.42
CA SER A 745 12.54 -21.76 -23.30
C SER A 745 11.86 -21.83 -24.68
N ASP A 746 12.09 -20.83 -25.54
CA ASP A 746 11.48 -20.74 -26.87
C ASP A 746 11.99 -21.85 -27.81
N LEU A 747 13.28 -22.19 -27.74
CA LEU A 747 13.86 -23.33 -28.46
C LEU A 747 13.31 -24.67 -27.98
N CYS A 748 12.95 -24.79 -26.70
CA CYS A 748 12.26 -25.98 -26.20
C CYS A 748 10.79 -26.00 -26.67
N ASP A 749 10.10 -24.86 -26.60
CA ASP A 749 8.68 -24.78 -26.93
C ASP A 749 8.39 -24.91 -28.43
N ILE A 750 9.30 -24.49 -29.32
CA ILE A 750 9.12 -24.64 -30.78
C ILE A 750 9.01 -26.11 -31.22
N THR A 751 9.54 -27.05 -30.43
CA THR A 751 9.43 -28.50 -30.70
C THR A 751 7.98 -28.98 -30.69
N ILE A 752 7.11 -28.33 -29.92
CA ILE A 752 5.72 -28.73 -29.71
C ILE A 752 4.86 -28.47 -30.96
N PRO A 753 4.75 -27.23 -31.49
CA PRO A 753 3.99 -27.01 -32.72
C PRO A 753 4.65 -27.66 -33.93
N SER A 754 5.99 -27.77 -33.98
CA SER A 754 6.70 -28.43 -35.08
C SER A 754 6.36 -29.93 -35.20
N SER A 755 6.32 -30.62 -34.06
CA SER A 755 5.89 -32.02 -33.99
C SER A 755 4.38 -32.16 -34.25
N ALA A 756 3.54 -31.28 -33.68
CA ALA A 756 2.09 -31.33 -33.86
C ALA A 756 1.63 -31.07 -35.31
N LEU A 757 2.39 -30.27 -36.08
CA LEU A 757 2.12 -30.01 -37.50
C LEU A 757 2.67 -31.10 -38.43
N GLY A 758 3.49 -32.01 -37.92
CA GLY A 758 4.18 -33.04 -38.70
C GLY A 758 5.32 -32.48 -39.57
N TRP A 759 5.94 -31.37 -39.14
CA TRP A 759 7.09 -30.80 -39.84
C TRP A 759 8.41 -31.45 -39.42
N VAL A 760 8.47 -31.95 -38.18
CA VAL A 760 9.63 -32.67 -37.64
C VAL A 760 9.13 -33.91 -36.89
N ASP A 761 9.70 -35.06 -37.22
CA ASP A 761 9.40 -36.35 -36.58
C ASP A 761 10.13 -36.49 -35.23
N LEU A 762 9.72 -35.71 -34.24
CA LEU A 762 10.22 -35.82 -32.87
C LEU A 762 9.40 -36.84 -32.06
N ASP A 763 10.10 -37.76 -31.38
CA ASP A 763 9.52 -38.67 -30.40
C ASP A 763 8.77 -37.92 -29.29
N ASP A 764 7.67 -38.51 -28.80
CA ASP A 764 6.88 -37.98 -27.68
C ASP A 764 7.71 -37.73 -26.40
N GLY A 765 8.79 -38.49 -26.22
CA GLY A 765 9.76 -38.30 -25.14
C GLY A 765 10.56 -37.01 -25.25
N ILE A 766 11.03 -36.65 -26.44
CA ILE A 766 11.80 -35.42 -26.68
C ILE A 766 10.90 -34.20 -26.48
N VAL A 767 9.69 -34.22 -27.04
CA VAL A 767 8.68 -33.17 -26.86
C VAL A 767 8.25 -33.05 -25.39
N GLY A 768 8.16 -34.19 -24.68
CA GLY A 768 7.91 -34.24 -23.24
C GLY A 768 9.01 -33.55 -22.43
N LEU A 769 10.28 -33.92 -22.65
CA LEU A 769 11.42 -33.33 -21.93
C LEU A 769 11.62 -31.85 -22.26
N ALA A 770 11.52 -31.45 -23.53
CA ALA A 770 11.61 -30.06 -23.95
C ALA A 770 10.50 -29.24 -23.29
N GLY A 771 9.25 -29.71 -23.35
CA GLY A 771 8.12 -29.07 -22.70
C GLY A 771 8.23 -29.01 -21.17
N THR A 772 8.79 -30.03 -20.52
CA THR A 772 9.07 -29.99 -19.07
C THR A 772 10.13 -28.94 -18.75
N THR A 773 11.18 -28.84 -19.56
CA THR A 773 12.28 -27.89 -19.35
C THR A 773 11.79 -26.44 -19.48
N SER A 774 11.07 -26.09 -20.56
CA SER A 774 10.49 -24.75 -20.72
C SER A 774 9.50 -24.41 -19.60
N SER A 775 8.72 -25.40 -19.15
CA SER A 775 7.75 -25.20 -18.05
C SER A 775 8.42 -24.96 -16.70
N LEU A 776 9.51 -25.69 -16.39
CA LEU A 776 10.28 -25.49 -15.16
C LEU A 776 10.94 -24.11 -15.13
N LEU A 777 11.48 -23.65 -16.27
CA LEU A 777 11.99 -22.27 -16.40
C LEU A 777 10.87 -21.24 -16.17
N GLY A 778 9.66 -21.50 -16.69
CA GLY A 778 8.48 -20.68 -16.43
C GLY A 778 8.05 -20.66 -14.96
N VAL A 779 8.03 -21.81 -14.28
CA VAL A 779 7.75 -21.90 -12.83
C VAL A 779 8.80 -21.15 -12.04
N TRP A 780 10.09 -21.32 -12.35
CA TRP A 780 11.18 -20.63 -11.68
C TRP A 780 11.10 -19.11 -11.86
N SER A 781 10.78 -18.64 -13.07
CA SER A 781 10.58 -17.22 -13.36
C SER A 781 9.44 -16.65 -12.52
N GLN A 782 8.28 -17.33 -12.50
CA GLN A 782 7.12 -16.87 -11.74
C GLN A 782 7.35 -16.94 -10.22
N TRP A 783 8.02 -17.99 -9.74
CA TRP A 783 8.40 -18.13 -8.33
C TRP A 783 9.30 -16.99 -7.86
N ARG A 784 10.23 -16.53 -8.71
CA ARG A 784 11.07 -15.36 -8.41
C ARG A 784 10.30 -14.05 -8.37
N LYS A 785 9.23 -13.91 -9.16
CA LYS A 785 8.37 -12.71 -9.14
C LYS A 785 7.55 -12.63 -7.85
N THR A 786 7.19 -13.77 -7.26
CA THR A 786 6.38 -13.82 -6.03
C THR A 786 7.21 -13.83 -4.74
N ALA A 787 8.55 -13.84 -4.87
CA ALA A 787 9.53 -13.98 -3.79
C ALA A 787 9.73 -12.69 -2.98
#